data_AF-A0A926DUY9-F1
#
_entry.id   AF-A0A926DUY9-F1
#
_cell.length_a   1.000
_cell.length_b   1.000
_cell.length_c   1.000
_cell.angle_alpha   90.00
_cell.angle_beta   90.00
_cell.angle_gamma   90.00
#
_symmetry.space_group_name_H-M   'P 1'
#
loop_
_entity.id
_entity.type
_entity.pdbx_description
1 polymer ?
#
loop_
_entity_poly.entity_id
_entity_poly.type
_entity_poly.pdbx_seq_one_letter_code
_entity_poly.pdbx_strand_id
1 'polypeptide(L)'
;MKKRLFAVLLCVCLLVGLVPPAVLAVGTDTGKAIQLGTGGISGWDSADGYDYIYFGYWEIETDYTTPGPIKWRVLDDQTNTEETGLFMLSETLLIKDNWTSVYFQESQHSVYDGNSWTYYKGESHDGDHANCQIANAWQDSEAQEWCNDFYSGNLTMLEQGAVLATTKSDGAFTSSTYSATFAASDNILNGDKVFFLSAEEAETGAYGFTNDAARIAYLGSVVSNWWLRSPYTGNTAQLKTWYVGRVTADGVVSNFQSNLLWPARPAFNLDQNAVLLTSAAVDGKASGTVGADALQAVAGYSGNEWKLTLLDASRKSFSVSGVSMQNGTVSFSYSGAQTGTDEYISAVVVDNGAVTYYGHVLQLDGTANGANGTASLSLPADVTLSANTKLYVFNEQYNGDQKTDYASDFVDITSIVIADGGKVELRTNETHIQWKYKSEGDDAWRDLLALSAIAGGDGSGGSDGADGREIELQNNGTTIQWRYKGDTTWNDLVDLSALTGAAGQDGKDGQDGADGREVELRVDGGYIQWRYTTGSDTEWKNLIAISALQGLKGDKGDKGDPGADGQDGKDGQDGLPPYIGDNGNWWIGTTDTGIKATSADGKDGSDGVNGKDGVDGTNGAPGKDGKNGVDGQDGKDGVGIANIEINDSGELIVTLTDGTEKNLGKVTGSDGVGIIGATINEDGERILTLSDGTELNAGVVRTEEAVAAMAPISEQNSGQSTLLHVFMGISGLSLAGLIALLIFLYTKRKVLFGK
;
A
#
# COMPACT_ATOMS: atom_id res chain seq x y z
N MET A 1 -3.64 11.81 -41.91
CA MET A 1 -4.62 11.21 -40.97
C MET A 1 -4.09 10.01 -40.17
N LYS A 2 -2.93 9.40 -40.50
CA LYS A 2 -2.30 8.33 -39.69
C LYS A 2 -1.42 8.81 -38.50
N LYS A 3 -1.34 10.12 -38.22
CA LYS A 3 -0.67 10.67 -37.01
C LYS A 3 -1.62 10.94 -35.83
N ARG A 4 -2.93 10.76 -36.02
CA ARG A 4 -3.96 10.97 -34.96
C ARG A 4 -4.58 9.67 -34.42
N LEU A 5 -4.23 8.51 -34.97
CA LEU A 5 -4.66 7.20 -34.44
C LEU A 5 -3.66 6.59 -33.45
N PHE A 6 -2.38 6.99 -33.50
CA PHE A 6 -1.32 6.48 -32.61
C PHE A 6 -1.31 7.11 -31.21
N ALA A 7 -1.94 8.27 -31.02
CA ALA A 7 -2.14 8.83 -29.68
C ALA A 7 -3.32 8.15 -28.95
N VAL A 8 -4.26 7.60 -29.72
CA VAL A 8 -5.54 7.10 -29.20
C VAL A 8 -5.45 5.62 -28.80
N LEU A 9 -4.61 4.82 -29.47
CA LEU A 9 -4.39 3.41 -29.08
C LEU A 9 -3.31 3.22 -28.00
N LEU A 10 -2.39 4.17 -27.84
CA LEU A 10 -1.42 4.17 -26.72
C LEU A 10 -2.10 4.54 -25.39
N CYS A 11 -3.21 5.29 -25.43
CA CYS A 11 -4.05 5.53 -24.25
C CYS A 11 -4.86 4.31 -23.82
N VAL A 12 -5.19 3.37 -24.72
CA VAL A 12 -6.05 2.23 -24.38
C VAL A 12 -5.26 1.03 -23.83
N CYS A 13 -3.98 0.88 -24.15
CA CYS A 13 -3.13 -0.18 -23.57
C CYS A 13 -2.37 0.22 -22.29
N LEU A 14 -2.38 1.51 -21.89
CA LEU A 14 -1.94 1.94 -20.55
C LEU A 14 -3.08 1.94 -19.51
N LEU A 15 -4.31 1.61 -19.93
CA LEU A 15 -5.51 1.57 -19.08
C LEU A 15 -5.92 0.16 -18.63
N VAL A 16 -5.12 -0.88 -18.92
CA VAL A 16 -5.40 -2.27 -18.48
C VAL A 16 -4.42 -2.73 -17.37
N GLY A 17 -3.57 -1.82 -16.88
CA GLY A 17 -2.72 -2.03 -15.69
C GLY A 17 -3.22 -1.32 -14.42
N LEU A 18 -4.38 -0.69 -14.47
CA LEU A 18 -5.05 -0.03 -13.35
C LEU A 18 -6.52 -0.43 -13.40
N VAL A 19 -6.81 -1.66 -12.98
CA VAL A 19 -8.12 -1.86 -12.34
C VAL A 19 -8.02 -0.95 -11.11
N PRO A 20 -8.89 0.07 -10.94
CA PRO A 20 -8.97 0.76 -9.66
C PRO A 20 -9.07 -0.33 -8.59
N PRO A 21 -8.40 -0.22 -7.42
CA PRO A 21 -8.86 -0.97 -6.26
C PRO A 21 -10.38 -0.81 -6.21
N ALA A 22 -11.12 -1.82 -5.77
CA ALA A 22 -12.57 -1.70 -5.68
C ALA A 22 -12.87 -0.58 -4.69
N VAL A 23 -12.91 0.67 -5.17
CA VAL A 23 -13.28 1.85 -4.40
C VAL A 23 -14.74 1.60 -4.12
N LEU A 24 -15.00 1.09 -2.92
CA LEU A 24 -16.33 1.09 -2.35
C LEU A 24 -16.81 2.53 -2.47
N ALA A 25 -17.93 2.72 -3.18
CA ALA A 25 -18.51 4.03 -3.39
C ALA A 25 -18.55 4.80 -2.05
N VAL A 26 -18.31 6.12 -2.10
CA VAL A 26 -18.44 7.03 -0.94
C VAL A 26 -19.67 6.61 -0.15
N GLY A 27 -19.45 6.12 1.08
CA GLY A 27 -20.50 5.51 1.87
C GLY A 27 -21.60 6.52 2.13
N THR A 28 -22.85 6.19 1.85
CA THR A 28 -23.98 6.93 2.42
C THR A 28 -23.91 6.81 3.94
N ASP A 29 -24.19 7.88 4.68
CA ASP A 29 -24.23 7.80 6.14
C ASP A 29 -25.19 6.70 6.60
N THR A 30 -24.66 5.76 7.37
CA THR A 30 -25.37 4.61 7.92
C THR A 30 -25.72 4.78 9.40
N GLY A 31 -25.29 5.88 10.02
CA GLY A 31 -25.43 6.15 11.46
C GLY A 31 -24.65 5.18 12.32
N LYS A 32 -23.59 4.56 11.78
CA LYS A 32 -22.75 3.55 12.45
C LYS A 32 -21.44 4.14 12.91
N ALA A 33 -20.89 3.57 13.98
CA ALA A 33 -19.59 3.96 14.54
C ALA A 33 -18.40 3.62 13.62
N ILE A 34 -18.61 2.80 12.60
CA ILE A 34 -17.66 2.54 11.52
C ILE A 34 -18.42 2.63 10.21
N GLN A 35 -17.88 3.35 9.22
CA GLN A 35 -18.48 3.51 7.91
C GLN A 35 -17.45 3.27 6.80
N LEU A 36 -17.94 2.92 5.61
CA LEU A 36 -17.09 2.76 4.42
C LEU A 36 -16.71 4.12 3.85
N GLY A 37 -15.44 4.28 3.49
CA GLY A 37 -14.89 5.54 3.00
C GLY A 37 -15.17 6.68 3.97
N THR A 38 -15.61 7.83 3.45
CA THR A 38 -15.98 9.02 4.23
C THR A 38 -17.46 9.08 4.60
N GLY A 39 -18.15 7.94 4.67
CA GLY A 39 -19.55 7.91 5.08
C GLY A 39 -19.78 8.46 6.49
N GLY A 40 -20.84 9.25 6.67
CA GLY A 40 -21.13 9.92 7.93
C GLY A 40 -20.29 11.17 8.22
N ILE A 41 -19.45 11.60 7.27
CA ILE A 41 -18.75 12.88 7.35
C ILE A 41 -19.40 13.88 6.42
N SER A 42 -19.70 15.06 6.95
CA SER A 42 -20.25 16.18 6.21
C SER A 42 -19.65 17.52 6.67
N GLY A 43 -19.81 18.55 5.83
CA GLY A 43 -19.60 19.93 6.25
C GLY A 43 -20.66 20.37 7.27
N TRP A 44 -20.90 21.68 7.40
CA TRP A 44 -21.94 22.16 8.31
C TRP A 44 -23.33 21.64 7.93
N ASP A 45 -23.98 20.92 8.85
CA ASP A 45 -25.40 20.61 8.82
C ASP A 45 -26.18 21.36 9.92
N SER A 46 -27.42 21.74 9.62
CA SER A 46 -28.24 22.52 10.57
C SER A 46 -28.79 21.72 11.76
N ALA A 47 -28.89 20.39 11.63
CA ALA A 47 -29.30 19.47 12.67
C ALA A 47 -28.11 19.01 13.52
N ASP A 48 -26.99 18.65 12.88
CA ASP A 48 -25.88 17.96 13.53
C ASP A 48 -24.62 18.81 13.72
N GLY A 49 -24.53 19.96 13.05
CA GLY A 49 -23.39 20.88 13.15
C GLY A 49 -22.23 20.50 12.23
N TYR A 50 -21.00 20.74 12.67
CA TYR A 50 -19.80 20.30 11.93
C TYR A 50 -19.37 18.91 12.39
N ASP A 51 -18.87 18.10 11.45
CA ASP A 51 -18.02 16.96 11.75
C ASP A 51 -16.56 17.37 11.95
N TYR A 52 -15.85 16.52 12.69
CA TYR A 52 -14.43 16.68 12.99
C TYR A 52 -13.67 15.40 12.73
N ILE A 53 -12.44 15.54 12.23
CA ILE A 53 -11.53 14.44 11.95
C ILE A 53 -10.25 14.64 12.75
N TYR A 54 -9.77 13.58 13.40
CA TYR A 54 -8.41 13.53 13.94
C TYR A 54 -7.44 13.02 12.86
N PHE A 55 -6.43 13.83 12.56
CA PHE A 55 -5.49 13.57 11.47
C PHE A 55 -4.16 14.30 11.72
N GLY A 56 -3.04 13.57 11.67
CA GLY A 56 -1.75 14.13 12.06
C GLY A 56 -1.56 14.31 13.56
N TYR A 57 -0.35 14.68 13.95
CA TYR A 57 0.07 14.82 15.34
C TYR A 57 0.87 16.10 15.56
N TRP A 58 0.47 16.88 16.56
CA TRP A 58 1.16 18.08 16.98
C TRP A 58 2.20 17.73 18.05
N GLU A 59 3.48 17.95 17.78
CA GLU A 59 4.56 17.58 18.70
C GLU A 59 5.01 18.72 19.63
N ILE A 60 4.60 19.97 19.35
CA ILE A 60 5.14 21.13 20.04
C ILE A 60 4.37 21.40 21.34
N GLU A 61 5.10 21.34 22.45
CA GLU A 61 4.64 21.79 23.76
C GLU A 61 4.92 23.28 23.96
N THR A 62 3.90 24.02 24.38
CA THR A 62 3.96 25.45 24.70
C THR A 62 3.12 25.74 25.95
N ASP A 63 3.09 26.99 26.41
CA ASP A 63 2.22 27.42 27.51
C ASP A 63 0.73 27.34 27.13
N TYR A 64 0.42 27.19 25.83
CA TYR A 64 -0.94 27.16 25.30
C TYR A 64 -1.33 25.84 24.63
N THR A 65 -0.35 25.06 24.16
CA THR A 65 -0.58 23.84 23.38
C THR A 65 0.17 22.67 24.01
N THR A 66 -0.49 21.53 24.13
CA THR A 66 0.14 20.27 24.53
C THR A 66 0.30 19.37 23.31
N PRO A 67 1.35 18.53 23.26
CA PRO A 67 1.49 17.55 22.19
C PRO A 67 0.29 16.60 22.14
N GLY A 68 -0.18 16.27 20.93
CA GLY A 68 -1.34 15.41 20.76
C GLY A 68 -1.91 15.38 19.34
N PRO A 69 -2.92 14.52 19.09
CA PRO A 69 -3.61 14.46 17.81
C PRO A 69 -4.24 15.81 17.41
N ILE A 70 -4.21 16.12 16.11
CA ILE A 70 -4.77 17.36 15.60
C ILE A 70 -6.23 17.14 15.20
N LYS A 71 -7.11 17.97 15.75
CA LYS A 71 -8.54 17.98 15.41
C LYS A 71 -8.81 18.96 14.27
N TRP A 72 -9.44 18.47 13.22
CA TRP A 72 -9.79 19.23 12.02
C TRP A 72 -11.30 19.32 11.89
N ARG A 73 -11.80 20.53 11.66
CA ARG A 73 -13.19 20.77 11.29
C ARG A 73 -13.35 20.50 9.79
N VAL A 74 -14.40 19.76 9.43
CA VAL A 74 -14.83 19.59 8.04
C VAL A 74 -15.67 20.81 7.66
N LEU A 75 -15.17 21.64 6.76
CA LEU A 75 -15.90 22.81 6.28
C LEU A 75 -16.91 22.42 5.21
N ASP A 76 -16.52 21.52 4.32
CA ASP A 76 -17.31 21.13 3.15
C ASP A 76 -17.02 19.67 2.75
N ASP A 77 -18.02 19.02 2.14
CA ASP A 77 -17.90 17.66 1.60
C ASP A 77 -17.29 17.63 0.17
N GLN A 78 -16.85 18.78 -0.30
CA GLN A 78 -16.03 19.02 -1.49
C GLN A 78 -14.74 19.75 -1.13
N THR A 79 -13.77 19.79 -2.04
CA THR A 79 -12.58 20.62 -1.89
C THR A 79 -12.94 22.12 -1.97
N ASN A 80 -12.03 22.99 -1.54
CA ASN A 80 -12.19 24.44 -1.78
C ASN A 80 -12.16 24.84 -3.27
N THR A 81 -11.97 23.90 -4.19
CA THR A 81 -12.06 24.09 -5.65
C THR A 81 -13.32 23.45 -6.25
N GLU A 82 -14.27 23.01 -5.41
CA GLU A 82 -15.51 22.30 -5.82
C GLU A 82 -15.22 20.94 -6.50
N GLU A 83 -14.07 20.34 -6.23
CA GLU A 83 -13.69 19.00 -6.69
C GLU A 83 -14.00 17.94 -5.61
N THR A 84 -13.88 16.67 -5.97
CA THR A 84 -14.05 15.55 -5.03
C THR A 84 -12.96 15.56 -3.95
N GLY A 85 -13.35 15.67 -2.68
CA GLY A 85 -12.45 15.72 -1.53
C GLY A 85 -13.16 16.31 -0.31
N LEU A 86 -12.52 16.39 0.85
CA LEU A 86 -13.04 17.12 2.00
C LEU A 86 -12.24 18.38 2.24
N PHE A 87 -12.91 19.52 2.46
CA PHE A 87 -12.22 20.76 2.82
C PHE A 87 -12.06 20.87 4.33
N MET A 88 -10.82 20.80 4.81
CA MET A 88 -10.48 20.69 6.22
C MET A 88 -9.85 21.99 6.75
N LEU A 89 -10.19 22.38 7.98
CA LEU A 89 -9.58 23.50 8.71
C LEU A 89 -9.20 23.06 10.12
N SER A 90 -8.02 23.42 10.61
CA SER A 90 -7.65 23.11 11.99
C SER A 90 -8.66 23.74 12.97
N GLU A 91 -9.14 22.94 13.91
CA GLU A 91 -10.15 23.42 14.86
C GLU A 91 -9.56 24.48 15.79
N THR A 92 -8.35 24.22 16.27
CA THR A 92 -7.58 25.12 17.12
C THR A 92 -6.50 25.87 16.34
N LEU A 93 -5.98 26.92 16.97
CA LEU A 93 -4.85 27.69 16.50
C LEU A 93 -3.53 27.00 16.89
N LEU A 94 -2.56 27.04 15.98
CA LEU A 94 -1.24 26.42 16.13
C LEU A 94 -0.14 27.48 16.12
N ILE A 95 0.89 27.28 16.95
CA ILE A 95 2.02 28.21 17.14
C ILE A 95 3.34 27.45 17.14
N LYS A 96 4.42 28.05 16.64
CA LYS A 96 5.72 27.38 16.55
C LYS A 96 6.44 27.32 17.91
N ASP A 97 6.34 28.36 18.72
CA ASP A 97 6.72 28.33 20.14
C ASP A 97 6.03 29.49 20.93
N ASN A 98 6.32 29.60 22.24
CA ASN A 98 5.75 30.61 23.15
C ASN A 98 6.01 32.08 22.78
N TRP A 99 6.99 32.33 21.92
CA TRP A 99 7.48 33.66 21.54
C TRP A 99 7.55 33.87 20.02
N THR A 100 7.36 32.80 19.24
CA THR A 100 7.25 32.79 17.78
C THR A 100 5.91 32.17 17.38
N SER A 101 4.96 33.05 17.08
CA SER A 101 3.82 32.68 16.22
C SER A 101 4.26 32.72 14.75
N VAL A 102 3.31 32.73 13.81
CA VAL A 102 3.62 32.81 12.39
C VAL A 102 3.62 34.28 11.98
N TYR A 103 4.73 34.73 11.38
CA TYR A 103 4.70 35.92 10.55
C TYR A 103 4.01 35.57 9.23
N PHE A 104 3.16 36.46 8.73
CA PHE A 104 2.78 36.34 7.34
C PHE A 104 3.97 36.63 6.44
N GLN A 105 4.67 37.74 6.70
CA GLN A 105 5.99 38.02 6.14
C GLN A 105 6.84 38.81 7.13
N GLU A 106 8.02 38.30 7.51
CA GLU A 106 8.92 39.00 8.41
C GLU A 106 9.84 39.96 7.62
N SER A 107 9.89 41.21 8.04
CA SER A 107 10.75 42.23 7.44
C SER A 107 12.15 42.22 8.07
N GLN A 108 12.96 41.19 7.86
CA GLN A 108 14.24 41.06 8.58
C GLN A 108 15.41 41.88 8.03
N HIS A 109 15.20 42.82 7.09
CA HIS A 109 16.30 43.64 6.60
C HIS A 109 15.98 45.13 6.73
N SER A 110 16.56 45.80 7.74
CA SER A 110 16.39 47.25 7.95
C SER A 110 17.71 48.01 7.78
N VAL A 111 17.74 49.04 6.94
CA VAL A 111 18.89 49.93 6.77
C VAL A 111 18.56 51.32 7.33
N TYR A 112 19.45 51.84 8.18
CA TYR A 112 19.37 53.20 8.72
C TYR A 112 20.31 54.13 7.94
N ASP A 113 19.75 55.17 7.32
CA ASP A 113 20.50 56.10 6.45
C ASP A 113 21.02 57.37 7.18
N GLY A 114 20.81 57.45 8.50
CA GLY A 114 21.16 58.62 9.32
C GLY A 114 19.98 59.53 9.65
N ASN A 115 18.83 59.40 8.98
CA ASN A 115 17.61 60.16 9.23
C ASN A 115 16.34 59.29 9.39
N SER A 116 16.28 58.09 8.77
CA SER A 116 15.12 57.19 8.84
C SER A 116 15.50 55.71 8.71
N TRP A 117 14.62 54.82 9.15
CA TRP A 117 14.73 53.36 9.01
C TRP A 117 13.94 52.89 7.80
N THR A 118 14.56 52.09 6.92
CA THR A 118 13.91 51.50 5.73
C THR A 118 13.99 49.97 5.77
N TYR A 119 12.87 49.26 5.56
CA TYR A 119 12.74 47.80 5.72
C TYR A 119 12.55 47.07 4.38
N TYR A 120 13.11 45.86 4.24
CA TYR A 120 13.39 45.18 2.98
C TYR A 120 13.14 43.64 3.01
N LYS A 121 12.86 42.99 1.85
CA LYS A 121 12.68 41.52 1.67
C LYS A 121 14.00 40.88 1.19
N GLY A 122 14.43 39.78 1.83
CA GLY A 122 15.56 38.93 1.39
C GLY A 122 16.98 39.42 1.75
N GLU A 123 17.96 38.52 1.64
CA GLU A 123 19.39 38.86 1.77
C GLU A 123 19.85 39.67 0.55
N SER A 124 20.37 40.89 0.76
CA SER A 124 21.07 41.61 -0.30
C SER A 124 22.44 40.97 -0.51
N HIS A 125 22.62 40.16 -1.55
CA HIS A 125 23.96 39.70 -1.94
C HIS A 125 24.73 40.75 -2.78
N ASP A 126 24.09 41.85 -3.19
CA ASP A 126 24.62 42.80 -4.17
C ASP A 126 24.43 44.30 -3.81
N GLY A 127 23.78 44.62 -2.69
CA GLY A 127 23.68 46.00 -2.20
C GLY A 127 22.82 46.95 -3.06
N ASP A 128 21.92 46.41 -3.88
CA ASP A 128 20.88 47.20 -4.57
C ASP A 128 19.55 47.13 -3.81
N HIS A 129 19.20 48.22 -3.12
CA HIS A 129 18.07 48.31 -2.18
C HIS A 129 16.79 48.89 -2.83
N ALA A 130 16.74 49.03 -4.16
CA ALA A 130 15.64 49.70 -4.86
C ALA A 130 14.33 48.89 -4.94
N ASN A 131 14.34 47.59 -4.61
CA ASN A 131 13.20 46.67 -4.87
C ASN A 131 12.67 45.92 -3.65
N CYS A 132 13.13 46.24 -2.47
CA CYS A 132 12.78 45.48 -1.29
C CYS A 132 11.49 46.03 -0.64
N GLN A 133 10.38 45.33 -0.85
CA GLN A 133 9.07 45.67 -0.30
C GLN A 133 8.56 44.53 0.59
N ILE A 134 8.09 44.84 1.79
CA ILE A 134 7.20 43.94 2.55
C ILE A 134 6.03 43.64 1.62
N ALA A 135 5.75 42.36 1.40
CA ALA A 135 4.69 41.90 0.52
C ALA A 135 3.60 41.19 1.34
N ASN A 136 2.37 41.32 0.89
CA ASN A 136 1.22 40.54 1.32
C ASN A 136 0.95 39.37 0.36
N ALA A 137 1.96 38.99 -0.41
CA ALA A 137 1.91 37.88 -1.34
C ALA A 137 2.01 36.57 -0.55
N TRP A 138 1.17 35.59 -0.89
CA TRP A 138 1.21 34.25 -0.31
C TRP A 138 2.44 33.46 -0.75
N GLN A 139 2.75 33.47 -2.05
CA GLN A 139 3.89 32.73 -2.59
C GLN A 139 5.21 33.33 -2.07
N ASP A 140 6.13 32.45 -1.68
CA ASP A 140 7.42 32.78 -1.08
C ASP A 140 7.29 33.60 0.22
N SER A 141 6.23 33.35 0.98
CA SER A 141 6.00 33.92 2.30
C SER A 141 6.32 32.92 3.41
N GLU A 142 6.61 33.45 4.59
CA GLU A 142 6.88 32.71 5.82
C GLU A 142 5.62 31.95 6.27
N ALA A 143 4.43 32.45 5.94
CA ALA A 143 3.18 31.72 6.15
C ALA A 143 3.06 30.46 5.27
N GLN A 144 3.48 30.54 4.01
CA GLN A 144 3.52 29.38 3.11
C GLN A 144 4.60 28.39 3.55
N GLU A 145 5.80 28.88 3.88
CA GLU A 145 6.89 28.06 4.42
C GLU A 145 6.43 27.32 5.68
N TRP A 146 5.76 28.03 6.60
CA TRP A 146 5.19 27.40 7.80
C TRP A 146 4.19 26.29 7.45
N CYS A 147 3.35 26.47 6.44
CA CYS A 147 2.41 25.42 6.01
C CYS A 147 3.14 24.19 5.42
N ASN A 148 4.24 24.40 4.70
CA ASN A 148 5.07 23.32 4.17
C ASN A 148 5.82 22.56 5.27
N ASP A 149 6.37 23.27 6.25
CA ASP A 149 7.00 22.70 7.44
C ASP A 149 5.98 21.89 8.24
N PHE A 150 4.79 22.46 8.47
CA PHE A 150 3.68 21.76 9.12
C PHE A 150 3.33 20.46 8.41
N TYR A 151 3.12 20.52 7.09
CA TYR A 151 2.76 19.37 6.27
C TYR A 151 3.79 18.23 6.37
N SER A 152 5.08 18.58 6.34
CA SER A 152 6.16 17.60 6.36
C SER A 152 6.50 17.07 7.76
N GLY A 153 6.31 17.88 8.80
CA GLY A 153 6.68 17.57 10.17
C GLY A 153 5.57 16.99 11.04
N ASN A 154 4.29 17.25 10.73
CA ASN A 154 3.16 16.87 11.58
C ASN A 154 2.24 15.80 10.98
N LEU A 155 2.48 15.39 9.73
CA LEU A 155 1.76 14.32 9.05
C LEU A 155 2.72 13.19 8.70
N THR A 156 2.29 11.93 8.86
CA THR A 156 3.07 10.78 8.38
C THR A 156 3.15 10.76 6.85
N MET A 157 4.09 9.99 6.26
CA MET A 157 4.17 9.86 4.79
C MET A 157 2.86 9.36 4.15
N LEU A 158 2.10 8.53 4.85
CA LEU A 158 0.82 8.00 4.36
C LEU A 158 -0.30 9.03 4.47
N GLU A 159 -0.35 9.79 5.58
CA GLU A 159 -1.25 10.93 5.73
C GLU A 159 -0.96 12.01 4.67
N GLN A 160 0.31 12.33 4.45
CA GLN A 160 0.74 13.22 3.38
C GLN A 160 0.23 12.77 2.00
N GLY A 161 0.25 11.46 1.72
CA GLY A 161 -0.30 10.87 0.50
C GLY A 161 -1.80 11.08 0.32
N ALA A 162 -2.55 11.26 1.41
CA ALA A 162 -3.99 11.53 1.40
C ALA A 162 -4.35 13.03 1.30
N VAL A 163 -3.38 13.95 1.32
CA VAL A 163 -3.63 15.39 1.14
C VAL A 163 -3.53 15.76 -0.33
N LEU A 164 -4.54 16.43 -0.88
CA LEU A 164 -4.59 16.86 -2.29
C LEU A 164 -3.76 18.12 -2.53
N ALA A 165 -3.06 18.14 -3.66
CA ALA A 165 -2.35 19.35 -4.11
C ALA A 165 -3.38 20.33 -4.66
N THR A 166 -3.32 21.58 -4.24
CA THR A 166 -4.35 22.58 -4.54
C THR A 166 -3.76 23.68 -5.42
N THR A 167 -4.41 23.91 -6.57
CA THR A 167 -4.10 25.05 -7.45
C THR A 167 -5.36 25.88 -7.64
N LYS A 168 -5.32 27.15 -7.24
CA LYS A 168 -6.51 28.01 -7.19
C LYS A 168 -6.13 29.48 -7.36
N SER A 169 -6.97 30.22 -8.08
CA SER A 169 -6.99 31.70 -8.07
C SER A 169 -8.05 32.19 -7.09
N ASP A 170 -7.76 33.27 -6.39
CA ASP A 170 -8.73 33.95 -5.52
C ASP A 170 -9.33 35.17 -6.23
N GLY A 171 -10.64 35.35 -6.11
CA GLY A 171 -11.34 36.54 -6.60
C GLY A 171 -11.06 37.77 -5.74
N ALA A 172 -11.39 38.95 -6.27
CA ALA A 172 -11.42 40.15 -5.44
C ALA A 172 -12.60 40.05 -4.47
N PHE A 173 -12.37 40.40 -3.20
CA PHE A 173 -13.35 40.21 -2.14
C PHE A 173 -13.42 41.43 -1.22
N THR A 174 -14.62 41.80 -0.75
CA THR A 174 -14.82 42.88 0.22
C THR A 174 -15.57 42.35 1.43
N SER A 175 -14.97 42.42 2.61
CA SER A 175 -15.60 41.94 3.84
C SER A 175 -16.84 42.75 4.23
N SER A 176 -17.85 42.10 4.79
CA SER A 176 -19.14 42.71 5.12
C SER A 176 -19.07 43.68 6.30
N THR A 177 -18.35 43.34 7.37
CA THR A 177 -18.37 44.11 8.64
C THR A 177 -17.43 45.32 8.63
N TYR A 178 -16.21 45.19 8.11
CA TYR A 178 -15.22 46.28 8.08
C TYR A 178 -14.96 46.84 6.68
N SER A 179 -15.61 46.30 5.63
CA SER A 179 -15.39 46.72 4.24
C SER A 179 -13.91 46.64 3.81
N ALA A 180 -13.15 45.71 4.41
CA ALA A 180 -11.78 45.46 4.01
C ALA A 180 -11.79 44.83 2.61
N THR A 181 -11.08 45.43 1.66
CA THR A 181 -11.08 44.96 0.27
C THR A 181 -9.76 44.25 -0.05
N PHE A 182 -9.86 43.06 -0.61
CA PHE A 182 -8.77 42.18 -0.96
C PHE A 182 -8.67 42.00 -2.48
N ALA A 183 -7.45 41.83 -2.97
CA ALA A 183 -7.17 41.72 -4.39
C ALA A 183 -7.52 40.34 -4.92
N ALA A 184 -7.98 40.30 -6.17
CA ALA A 184 -7.88 39.06 -6.94
C ALA A 184 -6.41 38.67 -7.09
N SER A 185 -6.13 37.38 -7.01
CA SER A 185 -4.79 36.81 -7.12
C SER A 185 -4.83 35.54 -7.96
N ASP A 186 -4.23 35.58 -9.14
CA ASP A 186 -4.19 34.46 -10.06
C ASP A 186 -3.18 33.40 -9.62
N ASN A 187 -3.59 32.12 -9.63
CA ASN A 187 -2.78 30.98 -9.22
C ASN A 187 -2.09 31.21 -7.86
N ILE A 188 -2.82 31.80 -6.91
CA ILE A 188 -2.29 32.12 -5.59
C ILE A 188 -1.94 30.85 -4.83
N LEU A 189 -2.75 29.79 -4.96
CA LEU A 189 -2.33 28.44 -4.60
C LEU A 189 -1.81 27.75 -5.87
N ASN A 190 -0.66 27.09 -5.77
CA ASN A 190 0.03 26.50 -6.91
C ASN A 190 0.67 25.16 -6.53
N GLY A 191 -0.17 24.15 -6.35
CA GLY A 191 0.23 22.83 -5.88
C GLY A 191 0.45 22.74 -4.37
N ASP A 192 0.05 23.77 -3.62
CA ASP A 192 0.10 23.82 -2.17
C ASP A 192 -0.76 22.70 -1.56
N LYS A 193 -0.20 21.97 -0.58
CA LYS A 193 -0.90 20.88 0.13
C LYS A 193 -1.63 21.38 1.37
N VAL A 194 -1.00 22.30 2.10
CA VAL A 194 -1.55 22.97 3.28
C VAL A 194 -1.46 24.48 3.03
N PHE A 195 -2.49 25.22 3.40
CA PHE A 195 -2.59 26.64 3.10
C PHE A 195 -3.46 27.39 4.13
N PHE A 196 -3.39 28.72 4.16
CA PHE A 196 -4.36 29.54 4.89
C PHE A 196 -5.55 29.87 4.00
N LEU A 197 -6.74 30.00 4.61
CA LEU A 197 -7.96 30.39 3.91
C LEU A 197 -7.84 31.76 3.24
N SER A 198 -8.60 31.97 2.16
CA SER A 198 -8.83 33.32 1.63
C SER A 198 -9.90 34.05 2.45
N ALA A 199 -9.98 35.37 2.29
CA ALA A 199 -11.05 36.18 2.85
C ALA A 199 -12.43 35.77 2.32
N GLU A 200 -12.51 35.39 1.04
CA GLU A 200 -13.74 34.86 0.45
C GLU A 200 -14.15 33.53 1.08
N GLU A 201 -13.20 32.60 1.24
CA GLU A 201 -13.44 31.29 1.86
C GLU A 201 -13.83 31.41 3.34
N ALA A 202 -13.25 32.36 4.07
CA ALA A 202 -13.60 32.58 5.47
C ALA A 202 -15.03 33.14 5.63
N GLU A 203 -15.46 34.05 4.75
CA GLU A 203 -16.70 34.80 4.96
C GLU A 203 -17.91 34.28 4.17
N THR A 204 -17.69 33.52 3.11
CA THR A 204 -18.76 33.04 2.23
C THR A 204 -19.27 31.70 2.72
N GLY A 205 -20.58 31.61 3.01
CA GLY A 205 -21.19 30.38 3.52
C GLY A 205 -21.12 29.17 2.59
N ALA A 206 -20.77 29.36 1.31
CA ALA A 206 -20.48 28.28 0.37
C ALA A 206 -19.21 27.48 0.72
N TYR A 207 -18.38 27.96 1.65
CA TYR A 207 -17.19 27.27 2.14
C TYR A 207 -17.34 26.83 3.60
N GLY A 208 -18.58 26.60 4.04
CA GLY A 208 -18.87 25.99 5.33
C GLY A 208 -19.05 26.94 6.52
N PHE A 209 -18.71 28.23 6.44
CA PHE A 209 -18.91 29.15 7.57
C PHE A 209 -20.34 29.71 7.65
N THR A 210 -20.98 29.54 8.80
CA THR A 210 -22.37 30.02 9.00
C THR A 210 -22.47 31.49 9.40
N ASN A 211 -21.49 32.00 10.14
CA ASN A 211 -21.44 33.37 10.68
C ASN A 211 -20.07 33.67 11.30
N ASP A 212 -19.91 34.89 11.83
CA ASP A 212 -18.70 35.36 12.52
C ASP A 212 -18.30 34.47 13.69
N ALA A 213 -19.26 33.99 14.50
CA ALA A 213 -18.96 33.13 15.63
C ALA A 213 -18.35 31.78 15.19
N ALA A 214 -18.75 31.25 14.02
CA ALA A 214 -18.18 30.02 13.48
C ALA A 214 -16.69 30.14 13.11
N ARG A 215 -16.18 31.36 12.90
CA ARG A 215 -14.77 31.63 12.57
C ARG A 215 -13.86 31.85 13.78
N ILE A 216 -14.43 32.00 14.98
CA ILE A 216 -13.66 32.16 16.22
C ILE A 216 -12.80 30.91 16.44
N ALA A 217 -11.55 31.11 16.83
CA ALA A 217 -10.57 30.04 17.03
C ALA A 217 -9.76 30.27 18.31
N TYR A 218 -9.35 29.16 18.94
CA TYR A 218 -8.71 29.16 20.24
C TYR A 218 -7.28 28.66 20.15
N LEU A 219 -6.37 29.39 20.81
CA LEU A 219 -5.03 28.95 21.17
C LEU A 219 -5.08 28.52 22.65
N GLY A 220 -5.14 27.22 22.90
CA GLY A 220 -5.48 26.69 24.23
C GLY A 220 -6.86 27.18 24.66
N SER A 221 -6.91 27.97 25.74
CA SER A 221 -8.16 28.60 26.23
C SER A 221 -8.36 30.05 25.78
N VAL A 222 -7.43 30.61 25.00
CA VAL A 222 -7.41 32.02 24.62
C VAL A 222 -7.86 32.19 23.19
N VAL A 223 -8.81 33.09 22.95
CA VAL A 223 -9.22 33.47 21.60
C VAL A 223 -8.17 34.40 20.99
N SER A 224 -7.79 34.19 19.73
CA SER A 224 -6.79 35.02 19.05
C SER A 224 -7.13 35.31 17.59
N ASN A 225 -6.43 36.27 17.01
CA ASN A 225 -6.48 36.54 15.58
C ASN A 225 -5.71 35.44 14.82
N TRP A 226 -6.07 35.20 13.56
CA TRP A 226 -5.35 34.26 12.70
C TRP A 226 -5.31 34.72 11.24
N TRP A 227 -4.29 34.30 10.51
CA TRP A 227 -3.97 34.78 9.17
C TRP A 227 -4.89 34.24 8.08
N LEU A 228 -5.12 35.05 7.06
CA LEU A 228 -5.69 34.65 5.76
C LEU A 228 -4.64 34.91 4.67
N ARG A 229 -4.72 34.22 3.54
CA ARG A 229 -3.78 34.40 2.42
C ARG A 229 -4.07 35.62 1.53
N SER A 230 -5.18 36.33 1.77
CA SER A 230 -5.68 37.36 0.84
C SER A 230 -4.93 38.70 0.96
N PRO A 231 -4.37 39.23 -0.13
CA PRO A 231 -3.67 40.51 -0.13
C PRO A 231 -4.64 41.70 -0.04
N TYR A 232 -4.43 42.61 0.92
CA TYR A 232 -5.24 43.82 1.05
C TYR A 232 -4.96 44.86 -0.05
N THR A 233 -6.00 45.53 -0.55
CA THR A 233 -5.92 46.48 -1.69
C THR A 233 -6.20 47.93 -1.35
N GLY A 234 -5.98 48.31 -0.09
CA GLY A 234 -6.31 49.63 0.47
C GLY A 234 -5.95 50.87 -0.36
N ASN A 235 -6.45 52.01 0.10
CA ASN A 235 -6.45 53.28 -0.63
C ASN A 235 -5.08 53.95 -0.86
N THR A 236 -3.98 53.44 -0.30
CA THR A 236 -2.62 53.97 -0.53
C THR A 236 -1.66 52.87 -0.96
N ALA A 237 -0.65 53.23 -1.76
CA ALA A 237 0.36 52.28 -2.26
C ALA A 237 1.13 51.58 -1.12
N GLN A 238 1.33 52.25 0.02
CA GLN A 238 1.98 51.68 1.20
C GLN A 238 1.10 50.64 1.92
N LEU A 239 -0.21 50.89 2.05
CA LEU A 239 -1.12 49.95 2.68
C LEU A 239 -1.35 48.69 1.83
N LYS A 240 -1.24 48.82 0.50
CA LYS A 240 -1.39 47.69 -0.44
C LYS A 240 -0.32 46.62 -0.32
N THR A 241 0.85 46.93 0.22
CA THR A 241 1.98 45.99 0.29
C THR A 241 2.19 45.43 1.70
N TRP A 242 1.72 46.14 2.74
CA TRP A 242 1.99 45.79 4.14
C TRP A 242 0.87 45.01 4.82
N TYR A 243 -0.33 44.97 4.23
CA TYR A 243 -1.51 44.44 4.89
C TYR A 243 -2.02 43.20 4.19
N VAL A 244 -2.37 42.21 5.00
CA VAL A 244 -2.93 40.94 4.57
C VAL A 244 -4.20 40.66 5.37
N GLY A 245 -5.05 39.80 4.82
CA GLY A 245 -6.26 39.34 5.48
C GLY A 245 -5.97 38.64 6.80
N ARG A 246 -6.89 38.81 7.75
CA ARG A 246 -6.96 38.05 8.99
C ARG A 246 -8.42 37.82 9.36
N VAL A 247 -8.64 36.89 10.27
CA VAL A 247 -9.84 36.84 11.10
C VAL A 247 -9.47 37.35 12.48
N THR A 248 -10.31 38.24 13.01
CA THR A 248 -10.14 38.82 14.34
C THR A 248 -10.62 37.87 15.44
N ALA A 249 -10.26 38.13 16.70
CA ALA A 249 -10.72 37.33 17.84
C ALA A 249 -12.25 37.31 18.01
N ASP A 250 -12.99 38.29 17.49
CA ASP A 250 -14.46 38.32 17.42
C ASP A 250 -15.03 37.66 16.14
N GLY A 251 -14.18 37.01 15.33
CA GLY A 251 -14.59 36.25 14.16
C GLY A 251 -14.82 37.08 12.90
N VAL A 252 -14.35 38.32 12.86
CA VAL A 252 -14.57 39.23 11.73
C VAL A 252 -13.41 39.19 10.75
N VAL A 253 -13.71 39.12 9.45
CA VAL A 253 -12.69 39.23 8.41
C VAL A 253 -12.26 40.70 8.26
N SER A 254 -10.96 40.94 8.46
CA SER A 254 -10.34 42.26 8.45
C SER A 254 -8.93 42.17 7.85
N ASN A 255 -8.20 43.27 7.83
CA ASN A 255 -6.81 43.31 7.38
C ASN A 255 -5.90 43.79 8.51
N PHE A 256 -4.62 43.44 8.43
CA PHE A 256 -3.59 44.01 9.31
C PHE A 256 -2.17 43.81 8.78
N GLN A 257 -1.21 44.42 9.46
CA GLN A 257 0.20 44.41 9.11
C GLN A 257 0.77 42.98 9.08
N SER A 258 1.33 42.55 7.94
CA SER A 258 1.83 41.19 7.69
C SER A 258 3.05 40.79 8.52
N ASN A 259 3.76 41.76 9.09
CA ASN A 259 4.99 41.57 9.87
C ASN A 259 4.76 41.44 11.37
N LEU A 260 3.56 41.00 11.78
CA LEU A 260 3.28 40.68 13.17
C LEU A 260 3.18 39.18 13.38
N LEU A 261 3.37 38.76 14.62
CA LEU A 261 3.27 37.36 15.02
C LEU A 261 1.82 37.04 15.39
N TRP A 262 1.18 36.15 14.63
CA TRP A 262 -0.08 35.53 15.02
C TRP A 262 -0.13 34.03 14.79
N PRO A 263 -0.97 33.31 15.55
CA PRO A 263 -1.14 31.89 15.35
C PRO A 263 -1.61 31.54 13.93
N ALA A 264 -1.22 30.35 13.49
CA ALA A 264 -1.67 29.76 12.26
C ALA A 264 -2.99 29.00 12.45
N ARG A 265 -3.77 28.93 11.38
CA ARG A 265 -4.94 28.07 11.26
C ARG A 265 -4.92 27.40 9.88
N PRO A 266 -4.09 26.35 9.71
CA PRO A 266 -3.96 25.69 8.42
C PRO A 266 -5.26 25.05 7.95
N ALA A 267 -5.41 24.98 6.64
CA ALA A 267 -6.43 24.25 5.92
C ALA A 267 -5.80 23.35 4.86
N PHE A 268 -6.49 22.29 4.46
CA PHE A 268 -6.10 21.44 3.35
C PHE A 268 -7.31 20.70 2.75
N ASN A 269 -7.12 20.09 1.59
CA ASN A 269 -8.11 19.22 0.96
C ASN A 269 -7.72 17.75 1.14
N LEU A 270 -8.58 16.93 1.75
CA LEU A 270 -8.35 15.48 1.91
C LEU A 270 -8.87 14.71 0.68
N ASP A 271 -8.09 13.76 0.18
CA ASP A 271 -8.52 12.80 -0.85
C ASP A 271 -9.43 11.75 -0.23
N GLN A 272 -10.73 11.81 -0.55
CA GLN A 272 -11.71 10.82 -0.10
C GLN A 272 -11.39 9.41 -0.60
N ASN A 273 -10.70 9.25 -1.75
CA ASN A 273 -10.36 7.94 -2.30
C ASN A 273 -9.24 7.23 -1.52
N ALA A 274 -8.48 7.97 -0.70
CA ALA A 274 -7.47 7.39 0.17
C ALA A 274 -8.07 6.76 1.43
N VAL A 275 -9.34 7.03 1.74
CA VAL A 275 -10.02 6.59 2.97
C VAL A 275 -10.75 5.27 2.71
N LEU A 276 -10.40 4.22 3.47
CA LEU A 276 -11.10 2.93 3.44
C LEU A 276 -12.26 2.90 4.42
N LEU A 277 -12.02 3.40 5.64
CA LEU A 277 -13.01 3.48 6.71
C LEU A 277 -12.90 4.80 7.43
N THR A 278 -14.05 5.25 7.91
CA THR A 278 -14.16 6.22 9.00
C THR A 278 -14.68 5.48 10.23
N SER A 279 -14.19 5.85 11.40
CA SER A 279 -14.74 5.35 12.65
C SER A 279 -14.82 6.44 13.71
N ALA A 280 -15.72 6.30 14.67
CA ALA A 280 -15.76 7.19 15.83
C ALA A 280 -14.35 7.31 16.42
N ALA A 281 -13.95 8.55 16.72
CA ALA A 281 -12.57 8.86 17.09
C ALA A 281 -12.11 8.16 18.38
N VAL A 282 -13.06 7.84 19.27
CA VAL A 282 -12.85 7.14 20.54
C VAL A 282 -13.71 5.89 20.55
N ASP A 283 -13.12 4.74 20.86
CA ASP A 283 -13.78 3.43 20.99
C ASP A 283 -14.57 2.97 19.74
N GLY A 284 -14.38 3.62 18.58
CA GLY A 284 -15.17 3.34 17.38
C GLY A 284 -14.92 1.97 16.76
N LYS A 285 -13.72 1.40 16.99
CA LYS A 285 -13.27 0.10 16.49
C LYS A 285 -13.21 -0.95 17.59
N ALA A 286 -14.31 -1.11 18.33
CA ALA A 286 -14.43 -2.15 19.33
C ALA A 286 -14.36 -3.55 18.68
N SER A 287 -13.48 -4.40 19.20
CA SER A 287 -13.30 -5.79 18.79
C SER A 287 -13.65 -6.74 19.93
N GLY A 288 -14.16 -7.92 19.57
CA GLY A 288 -14.24 -9.07 20.46
C GLY A 288 -12.86 -9.64 20.79
N THR A 289 -12.86 -10.84 21.36
CA THR A 289 -11.60 -11.53 21.71
C THR A 289 -10.88 -11.96 20.44
N VAL A 290 -9.61 -11.58 20.29
CA VAL A 290 -8.79 -11.94 19.12
C VAL A 290 -8.85 -13.45 18.87
N GLY A 291 -9.17 -13.83 17.64
CA GLY A 291 -9.41 -15.22 17.21
C GLY A 291 -10.83 -15.43 16.69
N ALA A 292 -11.40 -16.60 17.01
CA ALA A 292 -12.70 -17.01 16.51
C ALA A 292 -13.84 -16.03 16.89
N ASP A 293 -13.78 -15.44 18.07
CA ASP A 293 -14.83 -14.55 18.60
C ASP A 293 -14.50 -13.05 18.41
N ALA A 294 -13.70 -12.73 17.40
CA ALA A 294 -13.23 -11.37 17.16
C ALA A 294 -14.33 -10.41 16.70
N LEU A 295 -15.31 -10.89 15.92
CA LEU A 295 -16.35 -10.02 15.36
C LEU A 295 -17.31 -9.51 16.43
N GLN A 296 -17.35 -8.19 16.59
CA GLN A 296 -18.26 -7.47 17.46
C GLN A 296 -19.19 -6.57 16.64
N ALA A 297 -20.46 -6.47 17.06
CA ALA A 297 -21.44 -5.64 16.40
C ALA A 297 -21.05 -4.16 16.47
N VAL A 298 -21.08 -3.48 15.32
CA VAL A 298 -20.82 -2.04 15.22
C VAL A 298 -22.06 -1.28 15.72
N ALA A 299 -21.85 -0.52 16.80
CA ALA A 299 -22.88 0.28 17.42
C ALA A 299 -23.35 1.43 16.52
N GLY A 300 -24.54 1.95 16.80
CA GLY A 300 -24.95 3.24 16.25
C GLY A 300 -24.09 4.35 16.83
N TYR A 301 -23.83 5.39 16.04
CA TYR A 301 -23.06 6.56 16.46
C TYR A 301 -23.82 7.84 16.09
N SER A 302 -23.84 8.77 17.03
CA SER A 302 -24.50 10.09 16.90
C SER A 302 -23.58 11.23 17.33
N GLY A 303 -22.29 10.93 17.51
CA GLY A 303 -21.28 11.96 17.68
C GLY A 303 -20.80 12.45 16.32
N ASN A 304 -19.86 13.40 16.36
CA ASN A 304 -19.35 14.11 15.20
C ASN A 304 -17.81 14.13 15.18
N GLU A 305 -17.17 13.20 15.88
CA GLU A 305 -15.71 13.11 15.96
C GLU A 305 -15.24 11.79 15.40
N TRP A 306 -14.43 11.85 14.35
CA TRP A 306 -14.03 10.72 13.52
C TRP A 306 -12.50 10.56 13.49
N LYS A 307 -12.05 9.33 13.27
CA LYS A 307 -10.69 8.99 12.84
C LYS A 307 -10.77 8.20 11.53
N LEU A 308 -9.65 8.17 10.81
CA LEU A 308 -9.58 7.57 9.48
C LEU A 308 -8.80 6.25 9.49
N THR A 309 -9.16 5.38 8.56
CA THR A 309 -8.33 4.25 8.12
C THR A 309 -7.94 4.51 6.68
N LEU A 310 -6.66 4.74 6.42
CA LEU A 310 -6.16 5.05 5.08
C LEU A 310 -5.68 3.78 4.37
N LEU A 311 -5.87 3.76 3.06
CA LEU A 311 -5.24 2.76 2.20
C LEU A 311 -3.72 2.96 2.19
N ASP A 312 -2.99 1.94 2.61
CA ASP A 312 -1.53 1.90 2.49
C ASP A 312 -1.09 0.99 1.35
N ALA A 313 -0.58 1.61 0.29
CA ALA A 313 -0.05 0.93 -0.89
C ALA A 313 1.13 -0.01 -0.58
N SER A 314 1.82 0.17 0.55
CA SER A 314 2.89 -0.72 1.01
C SER A 314 2.35 -2.10 1.47
N ARG A 315 1.05 -2.21 1.79
CA ARG A 315 0.35 -3.46 2.14
C ARG A 315 -0.31 -4.17 0.95
N LYS A 316 -0.05 -3.74 -0.29
CA LYS A 316 -0.66 -4.30 -1.52
C LYS A 316 -0.35 -5.79 -1.80
N SER A 317 0.65 -6.36 -1.14
CA SER A 317 0.99 -7.78 -1.24
C SER A 317 0.08 -8.67 -0.40
N PHE A 318 -0.74 -8.08 0.48
CA PHE A 318 -1.66 -8.84 1.30
C PHE A 318 -2.66 -9.60 0.44
N SER A 319 -2.79 -10.91 0.68
CA SER A 319 -3.73 -11.76 -0.04
C SER A 319 -4.28 -12.85 0.86
N VAL A 320 -5.51 -13.27 0.56
CA VAL A 320 -6.20 -14.37 1.25
C VAL A 320 -6.46 -15.51 0.27
N SER A 321 -6.29 -16.76 0.72
CA SER A 321 -6.52 -17.97 -0.06
C SER A 321 -7.02 -19.11 0.83
N GLY A 322 -7.40 -20.26 0.23
CA GLY A 322 -7.78 -21.45 1.00
C GLY A 322 -8.98 -21.24 1.94
N VAL A 323 -9.90 -20.34 1.57
CA VAL A 323 -11.07 -20.01 2.40
C VAL A 323 -12.01 -21.22 2.45
N SER A 324 -12.40 -21.62 3.66
CA SER A 324 -13.40 -22.67 3.92
C SER A 324 -14.35 -22.24 5.03
N MET A 325 -15.54 -22.83 5.09
CA MET A 325 -16.50 -22.58 6.17
C MET A 325 -17.02 -23.90 6.73
N GLN A 326 -16.96 -24.04 8.05
CA GLN A 326 -17.48 -25.20 8.76
C GLN A 326 -18.15 -24.76 10.07
N ASN A 327 -19.39 -25.17 10.31
CA ASN A 327 -20.16 -24.88 11.53
C ASN A 327 -20.20 -23.37 11.90
N GLY A 328 -20.24 -22.48 10.90
CA GLY A 328 -20.25 -21.02 11.11
C GLY A 328 -18.86 -20.39 11.33
N THR A 329 -17.80 -21.18 11.42
CA THR A 329 -16.41 -20.70 11.44
C THR A 329 -15.85 -20.67 10.03
N VAL A 330 -15.32 -19.50 9.64
CA VAL A 330 -14.59 -19.27 8.40
C VAL A 330 -13.11 -19.37 8.70
N SER A 331 -12.39 -20.19 7.94
CA SER A 331 -10.94 -20.38 8.04
C SER A 331 -10.28 -20.02 6.72
N PHE A 332 -9.10 -19.42 6.75
CA PHE A 332 -8.38 -19.02 5.55
C PHE A 332 -6.87 -18.92 5.79
N SER A 333 -6.11 -19.01 4.70
CA SER A 333 -4.68 -18.72 4.67
C SER A 333 -4.46 -17.27 4.22
N TYR A 334 -3.48 -16.60 4.82
CA TYR A 334 -3.07 -15.26 4.42
C TYR A 334 -1.57 -15.21 4.10
N SER A 335 -1.18 -14.27 3.25
CA SER A 335 0.22 -14.02 2.89
C SER A 335 0.48 -12.56 2.58
N GLY A 336 1.74 -12.15 2.72
CA GLY A 336 2.19 -10.80 2.38
C GLY A 336 1.66 -9.69 3.29
N ALA A 337 1.27 -10.04 4.53
CA ALA A 337 0.87 -9.08 5.56
C ALA A 337 2.10 -8.39 6.18
N GLN A 338 1.91 -7.17 6.66
CA GLN A 338 2.88 -6.51 7.54
C GLN A 338 2.76 -7.03 8.97
N THR A 339 3.83 -6.87 9.73
CA THR A 339 3.94 -7.38 11.10
C THR A 339 4.48 -6.29 12.02
N GLY A 340 3.96 -6.22 13.24
CA GLY A 340 4.21 -5.16 14.19
C GLY A 340 3.32 -5.34 15.41
N THR A 341 3.62 -4.62 16.49
CA THR A 341 2.85 -4.71 17.74
C THR A 341 1.40 -4.28 17.60
N ASP A 342 1.14 -3.45 16.60
CA ASP A 342 -0.13 -2.82 16.23
C ASP A 342 -0.69 -3.37 14.89
N GLU A 343 -0.10 -4.43 14.34
CA GLU A 343 -0.54 -5.05 13.09
C GLU A 343 -1.49 -6.22 13.36
N TYR A 344 -2.56 -6.29 12.58
CA TYR A 344 -3.61 -7.28 12.68
C TYR A 344 -4.06 -7.77 11.31
N ILE A 345 -4.59 -9.00 11.28
CA ILE A 345 -5.63 -9.39 10.34
C ILE A 345 -6.95 -8.95 10.94
N SER A 346 -7.65 -8.05 10.27
CA SER A 346 -8.95 -7.53 10.69
C SER A 346 -10.03 -7.95 9.69
N ALA A 347 -11.27 -7.98 10.16
CA ALA A 347 -12.41 -8.32 9.34
C ALA A 347 -13.59 -7.37 9.58
N VAL A 348 -14.35 -7.10 8.52
CA VAL A 348 -15.64 -6.40 8.58
C VAL A 348 -16.72 -7.18 7.87
N VAL A 349 -17.92 -7.18 8.46
CA VAL A 349 -19.14 -7.59 7.78
C VAL A 349 -19.86 -6.34 7.30
N VAL A 350 -20.14 -6.30 6.00
CA VAL A 350 -20.86 -5.20 5.36
C VAL A 350 -22.21 -5.72 4.89
N ASP A 351 -23.29 -5.23 5.47
CA ASP A 351 -24.66 -5.56 5.05
C ASP A 351 -25.31 -4.36 4.37
N ASN A 352 -25.70 -4.52 3.10
CA ASN A 352 -26.30 -3.49 2.27
C ASN A 352 -25.51 -2.16 2.28
N GLY A 353 -24.17 -2.24 2.35
CA GLY A 353 -23.27 -1.07 2.39
C GLY A 353 -22.97 -0.54 3.80
N ALA A 354 -23.66 -1.01 4.84
CA ALA A 354 -23.38 -0.64 6.23
C ALA A 354 -22.40 -1.61 6.89
N VAL A 355 -21.39 -1.10 7.60
CA VAL A 355 -20.51 -1.95 8.42
C VAL A 355 -21.29 -2.37 9.67
N THR A 356 -21.62 -3.65 9.77
CA THR A 356 -22.44 -4.19 10.86
C THR A 356 -21.62 -4.93 11.92
N TYR A 357 -20.48 -5.50 11.53
CA TYR A 357 -19.53 -6.12 12.44
C TYR A 357 -18.08 -5.74 12.08
N TYR A 358 -17.23 -5.65 13.09
CA TYR A 358 -15.79 -5.41 12.98
C TYR A 358 -15.05 -6.27 14.01
N GLY A 359 -13.82 -6.68 13.72
CA GLY A 359 -12.98 -7.37 14.71
C GLY A 359 -11.54 -7.61 14.27
N HIS A 360 -10.64 -7.62 15.26
CA HIS A 360 -9.24 -8.02 15.11
C HIS A 360 -9.15 -9.55 15.19
N VAL A 361 -9.03 -10.21 14.04
CA VAL A 361 -9.05 -11.67 13.93
C VAL A 361 -7.76 -12.30 14.43
N LEU A 362 -6.60 -11.70 14.10
CA LEU A 362 -5.30 -12.24 14.49
C LEU A 362 -4.29 -11.09 14.64
N GLN A 363 -3.54 -11.05 15.75
CA GLN A 363 -2.43 -10.12 15.92
C GLN A 363 -1.17 -10.64 15.22
N LEU A 364 -0.52 -9.79 14.44
CA LEU A 364 0.68 -10.09 13.63
C LEU A 364 1.93 -9.48 14.28
N ASP A 365 2.19 -9.86 15.53
CA ASP A 365 3.27 -9.29 16.35
C ASP A 365 4.70 -9.60 15.85
N GLY A 366 4.83 -10.42 14.81
CA GLY A 366 6.12 -10.84 14.24
C GLY A 366 6.84 -11.91 15.06
N THR A 367 6.22 -12.41 16.15
CA THR A 367 6.78 -13.50 16.96
C THR A 367 6.04 -14.80 16.71
N ALA A 368 4.79 -14.91 17.16
CA ALA A 368 3.97 -16.11 17.03
C ALA A 368 3.30 -16.16 15.65
N ASN A 369 2.91 -15.00 15.12
CA ASN A 369 2.25 -14.86 13.84
C ASN A 369 3.06 -13.92 12.94
N GLY A 370 3.53 -14.45 11.81
CA GLY A 370 4.30 -13.70 10.82
C GLY A 370 3.45 -13.20 9.66
N ALA A 371 4.12 -12.69 8.62
CA ALA A 371 3.54 -12.16 7.39
C ALA A 371 2.68 -13.16 6.59
N ASN A 372 2.84 -14.46 6.87
CA ASN A 372 2.07 -15.54 6.24
C ASN A 372 1.59 -16.51 7.31
N GLY A 373 0.40 -17.06 7.15
CA GLY A 373 -0.18 -17.98 8.12
C GLY A 373 -1.62 -18.34 7.83
N THR A 374 -2.32 -18.79 8.87
CA THR A 374 -3.75 -19.11 8.82
C THR A 374 -4.49 -18.34 9.89
N ALA A 375 -5.71 -17.92 9.59
CA ALA A 375 -6.60 -17.29 10.55
C ALA A 375 -8.02 -17.87 10.42
N SER A 376 -8.79 -17.73 11.49
CA SER A 376 -10.17 -18.21 11.55
C SER A 376 -11.03 -17.29 12.39
N LEU A 377 -12.26 -17.07 11.96
CA LEU A 377 -13.27 -16.26 12.65
C LEU A 377 -14.63 -16.96 12.60
N SER A 378 -15.45 -16.79 13.62
CA SER A 378 -16.83 -17.27 13.67
C SER A 378 -17.78 -16.16 13.21
N LEU A 379 -18.70 -16.50 12.33
CA LEU A 379 -19.79 -15.60 11.94
C LEU A 379 -20.79 -15.49 13.10
N PRO A 380 -21.22 -14.28 13.47
CA PRO A 380 -22.33 -14.07 14.38
C PRO A 380 -23.59 -14.80 13.88
N ALA A 381 -24.41 -15.31 14.81
CA ALA A 381 -25.56 -16.17 14.48
C ALA A 381 -26.63 -15.49 13.60
N ASP A 382 -26.69 -14.16 13.61
CA ASP A 382 -27.56 -13.31 12.81
C ASP A 382 -26.96 -12.92 11.44
N VAL A 383 -25.69 -13.26 11.18
CA VAL A 383 -25.02 -12.97 9.91
C VAL A 383 -25.17 -14.14 8.96
N THR A 384 -25.80 -13.89 7.81
CA THR A 384 -25.85 -14.81 6.67
C THR A 384 -25.23 -14.15 5.45
N LEU A 385 -24.09 -14.68 4.99
CA LEU A 385 -23.39 -14.12 3.83
C LEU A 385 -24.22 -14.26 2.55
N SER A 386 -24.24 -13.21 1.74
CA SER A 386 -25.05 -13.09 0.53
C SER A 386 -24.42 -12.12 -0.47
N ALA A 387 -25.08 -11.85 -1.60
CA ALA A 387 -24.64 -10.80 -2.52
C ALA A 387 -24.61 -9.40 -1.86
N ASN A 388 -25.44 -9.19 -0.84
CA ASN A 388 -25.61 -7.92 -0.15
C ASN A 388 -24.95 -7.91 1.25
N THR A 389 -24.61 -9.08 1.78
CA THR A 389 -23.99 -9.25 3.10
C THR A 389 -22.63 -9.88 2.91
N LYS A 390 -21.60 -9.05 2.93
CA LYS A 390 -20.24 -9.42 2.54
C LYS A 390 -19.31 -9.50 3.74
N LEU A 391 -18.35 -10.41 3.68
CA LEU A 391 -17.24 -10.51 4.64
C LEU A 391 -15.95 -10.09 3.94
N TYR A 392 -15.33 -9.05 4.48
CA TYR A 392 -14.04 -8.55 4.02
C TYR A 392 -12.97 -8.81 5.07
N VAL A 393 -11.78 -9.17 4.60
CA VAL A 393 -10.58 -9.35 5.42
C VAL A 393 -9.46 -8.47 4.88
N PHE A 394 -8.67 -7.88 5.77
CA PHE A 394 -7.57 -6.97 5.43
C PHE A 394 -6.48 -7.02 6.48
N ASN A 395 -5.26 -6.62 6.10
CA ASN A 395 -4.19 -6.37 7.06
C ASN A 395 -4.24 -4.89 7.49
N GLU A 396 -4.28 -4.65 8.79
CA GLU A 396 -4.48 -3.35 9.40
C GLU A 396 -3.44 -3.05 10.47
N GLN A 397 -2.90 -1.83 10.44
CA GLN A 397 -2.22 -1.20 11.55
C GLN A 397 -3.21 -0.35 12.35
N TYR A 398 -3.50 -0.78 13.58
CA TYR A 398 -4.40 -0.09 14.50
C TYR A 398 -3.62 0.80 15.47
N ASN A 399 -3.74 2.11 15.30
CA ASN A 399 -2.97 3.11 16.04
C ASN A 399 -3.66 3.64 17.30
N GLY A 400 -4.90 3.21 17.55
CA GLY A 400 -5.68 3.62 18.73
C GLY A 400 -6.58 4.83 18.48
N ASP A 401 -7.16 5.35 19.56
CA ASP A 401 -8.09 6.48 19.49
C ASP A 401 -7.41 7.74 18.95
N GLN A 402 -8.19 8.52 18.19
CA GLN A 402 -7.80 9.82 17.63
C GLN A 402 -6.54 9.77 16.75
N LYS A 403 -6.16 8.59 16.25
CA LYS A 403 -4.99 8.41 15.39
C LYS A 403 -5.39 7.70 14.11
N THR A 404 -4.82 8.13 12.99
CA THR A 404 -5.04 7.51 11.69
C THR A 404 -4.57 6.07 11.70
N ASP A 405 -5.43 5.13 11.32
CA ASP A 405 -5.09 3.72 11.08
C ASP A 405 -4.68 3.53 9.60
N TYR A 406 -3.98 2.44 9.30
CA TYR A 406 -3.55 2.14 7.92
C TYR A 406 -3.90 0.70 7.57
N ALA A 407 -4.36 0.45 6.34
CA ALA A 407 -4.78 -0.89 5.95
C ALA A 407 -4.45 -1.23 4.50
N SER A 408 -4.37 -2.53 4.21
CA SER A 408 -4.45 -3.04 2.85
C SER A 408 -5.82 -2.75 2.24
N ASP A 409 -5.95 -2.93 0.93
CA ASP A 409 -7.27 -3.01 0.31
C ASP A 409 -8.06 -4.22 0.88
N PHE A 410 -9.38 -4.16 0.78
CA PHE A 410 -10.26 -5.20 1.30
C PHE A 410 -10.30 -6.42 0.39
N VAL A 411 -10.13 -7.60 0.98
CA VAL A 411 -10.31 -8.88 0.29
C VAL A 411 -11.71 -9.42 0.56
N ASP A 412 -12.58 -9.38 -0.45
CA ASP A 412 -13.93 -9.97 -0.40
C ASP A 412 -13.82 -11.51 -0.44
N ILE A 413 -14.12 -12.17 0.68
CA ILE A 413 -14.08 -13.64 0.77
C ILE A 413 -15.49 -14.27 0.70
N THR A 414 -16.52 -13.46 0.46
CA THR A 414 -17.94 -13.84 0.50
C THR A 414 -18.27 -14.94 -0.50
N SER A 415 -17.83 -14.79 -1.76
CA SER A 415 -18.12 -15.77 -2.82
C SER A 415 -17.40 -17.10 -2.63
N ILE A 416 -16.33 -17.13 -1.85
CA ILE A 416 -15.54 -18.34 -1.57
C ILE A 416 -16.20 -19.13 -0.42
N VAL A 417 -16.76 -18.44 0.58
CA VAL A 417 -17.56 -19.05 1.65
C VAL A 417 -18.88 -19.64 1.12
N ILE A 418 -19.51 -19.02 0.11
CA ILE A 418 -20.76 -19.52 -0.51
C ILE A 418 -20.51 -20.72 -1.44
N ALA A 419 -19.26 -21.02 -1.80
CA ALA A 419 -18.95 -22.01 -2.84
C ALA A 419 -19.10 -23.47 -2.41
N ASP A 420 -19.12 -23.79 -1.11
CA ASP A 420 -18.98 -25.18 -0.65
C ASP A 420 -20.28 -25.84 -0.14
N GLY A 421 -21.36 -25.07 0.01
CA GLY A 421 -22.61 -25.59 0.59
C GLY A 421 -23.66 -26.14 -0.38
N GLY A 422 -23.54 -25.92 -1.70
CA GLY A 422 -24.71 -26.08 -2.59
C GLY A 422 -24.49 -26.49 -4.05
N LYS A 423 -23.26 -26.81 -4.47
CA LYS A 423 -22.96 -27.13 -5.88
C LYS A 423 -22.42 -28.54 -6.03
N VAL A 424 -23.27 -29.54 -5.77
CA VAL A 424 -23.00 -30.95 -6.10
C VAL A 424 -23.34 -31.20 -7.57
N GLU A 425 -22.43 -31.83 -8.30
CA GLU A 425 -22.72 -32.43 -9.61
C GLU A 425 -23.05 -33.91 -9.42
N LEU A 426 -24.04 -34.37 -10.18
CA LEU A 426 -24.44 -35.78 -10.23
C LEU A 426 -24.21 -36.29 -11.64
N ARG A 427 -23.70 -37.53 -11.73
CA ARG A 427 -23.62 -38.26 -13.00
C ARG A 427 -23.98 -39.73 -12.78
N THR A 428 -24.18 -40.43 -13.88
CA THR A 428 -24.26 -41.89 -13.90
C THR A 428 -23.13 -42.45 -14.74
N ASN A 429 -22.46 -43.50 -14.26
CA ASN A 429 -21.60 -44.35 -15.08
C ASN A 429 -22.30 -45.70 -15.34
N GLU A 430 -21.58 -46.67 -15.90
CA GLU A 430 -22.14 -48.00 -16.24
C GLU A 430 -22.68 -48.79 -15.02
N THR A 431 -22.27 -48.44 -13.80
CA THR A 431 -22.55 -49.23 -12.59
C THR A 431 -23.14 -48.44 -11.43
N HIS A 432 -22.94 -47.12 -11.35
CA HIS A 432 -23.29 -46.29 -10.20
C HIS A 432 -23.82 -44.90 -10.62
N ILE A 433 -24.72 -44.36 -9.80
CA ILE A 433 -24.90 -42.91 -9.65
C ILE A 433 -23.71 -42.41 -8.84
N GLN A 434 -23.03 -41.37 -9.31
CA GLN A 434 -21.87 -40.76 -8.67
C GLN A 434 -22.12 -39.29 -8.40
N TRP A 435 -21.41 -38.75 -7.42
CA TRP A 435 -21.44 -37.34 -7.05
C TRP A 435 -20.03 -36.75 -6.87
N LYS A 436 -19.91 -35.44 -7.07
CA LYS A 436 -18.73 -34.63 -6.71
C LYS A 436 -19.13 -33.19 -6.36
N TYR A 437 -18.25 -32.44 -5.73
CA TYR A 437 -18.41 -30.98 -5.65
C TYR A 437 -17.98 -30.33 -6.98
N LYS A 438 -18.68 -29.26 -7.41
CA LYS A 438 -18.33 -28.53 -8.66
C LYS A 438 -16.90 -28.00 -8.70
N SER A 439 -16.31 -27.75 -7.53
CA SER A 439 -14.93 -27.30 -7.36
C SER A 439 -13.91 -28.42 -7.55
N GLU A 440 -14.32 -29.68 -7.46
CA GLU A 440 -13.44 -30.83 -7.60
C GLU A 440 -13.22 -31.15 -9.10
N GLY A 441 -11.97 -31.47 -9.46
CA GLY A 441 -11.58 -31.85 -10.83
C GLY A 441 -12.33 -33.07 -11.36
N ASP A 442 -12.18 -33.38 -12.65
CA ASP A 442 -12.98 -34.42 -13.33
C ASP A 442 -12.74 -35.86 -12.85
N ASP A 443 -11.68 -36.09 -12.09
CA ASP A 443 -11.31 -37.41 -11.57
C ASP A 443 -11.86 -37.71 -10.16
N ALA A 444 -12.48 -36.74 -9.48
CA ALA A 444 -12.79 -36.80 -8.05
C ALA A 444 -14.15 -37.45 -7.67
N TRP A 445 -14.80 -38.13 -8.60
CA TRP A 445 -16.16 -38.64 -8.39
C TRP A 445 -16.25 -39.78 -7.36
N ARG A 446 -17.29 -39.73 -6.53
CA ARG A 446 -17.59 -40.72 -5.48
C ARG A 446 -18.87 -41.47 -5.80
N ASP A 447 -18.90 -42.78 -5.52
CA ASP A 447 -20.09 -43.61 -5.73
C ASP A 447 -21.17 -43.29 -4.70
N LEU A 448 -22.36 -42.94 -5.17
CA LEU A 448 -23.53 -42.65 -4.34
C LEU A 448 -24.42 -43.88 -4.17
N LEU A 449 -24.79 -44.52 -5.27
CA LEU A 449 -25.71 -45.66 -5.29
C LEU A 449 -25.42 -46.55 -6.50
N ALA A 450 -25.34 -47.86 -6.30
CA ALA A 450 -25.23 -48.81 -7.40
C ALA A 450 -26.54 -48.85 -8.22
N LEU A 451 -26.43 -48.81 -9.54
CA LEU A 451 -27.60 -48.90 -10.45
C LEU A 451 -28.35 -50.23 -10.28
N SER A 452 -27.67 -51.29 -9.85
CA SER A 452 -28.29 -52.57 -9.51
C SER A 452 -29.23 -52.51 -8.30
N ALA A 453 -29.04 -51.53 -7.40
CA ALA A 453 -29.91 -51.34 -6.24
C ALA A 453 -31.28 -50.73 -6.60
N ILE A 454 -31.41 -50.15 -7.81
CA ILE A 454 -32.65 -49.57 -8.33
C ILE A 454 -33.21 -50.33 -9.54
N ALA A 455 -32.48 -51.35 -10.02
CA ALA A 455 -32.97 -52.26 -11.04
C ALA A 455 -33.97 -53.25 -10.42
N GLY A 456 -35.22 -53.22 -10.88
CA GLY A 456 -36.19 -54.27 -10.56
C GLY A 456 -35.66 -55.61 -11.08
N GLY A 457 -35.67 -56.65 -10.23
CA GLY A 457 -35.11 -57.96 -10.58
C GLY A 457 -35.69 -58.53 -11.88
N ASP A 458 -34.85 -59.23 -12.64
CA ASP A 458 -35.22 -59.83 -13.92
C ASP A 458 -36.49 -60.67 -13.79
N GLY A 459 -37.52 -60.28 -14.55
CA GLY A 459 -38.73 -61.09 -14.69
C GLY A 459 -38.41 -62.41 -15.38
N SER A 460 -38.78 -63.53 -14.78
CA SER A 460 -38.57 -64.85 -15.37
C SER A 460 -39.40 -65.01 -16.66
N GLY A 461 -38.75 -64.98 -17.82
CA GLY A 461 -39.20 -65.63 -19.05
C GLY A 461 -40.44 -65.07 -19.76
N GLY A 462 -40.58 -63.74 -19.83
CA GLY A 462 -41.54 -63.07 -20.73
C GLY A 462 -40.82 -62.36 -21.88
N SER A 463 -41.51 -62.18 -23.02
CA SER A 463 -41.04 -61.30 -24.10
C SER A 463 -40.67 -59.92 -23.55
N ASP A 464 -39.53 -59.37 -23.98
CA ASP A 464 -38.97 -58.09 -23.55
C ASP A 464 -40.10 -57.06 -23.34
N GLY A 465 -40.27 -56.62 -22.09
CA GLY A 465 -41.16 -55.51 -21.78
C GLY A 465 -40.66 -54.25 -22.46
N ALA A 466 -41.57 -53.33 -22.80
CA ALA A 466 -41.20 -52.03 -23.35
C ALA A 466 -40.11 -51.37 -22.51
N ASP A 467 -39.13 -50.74 -23.17
CA ASP A 467 -37.98 -50.07 -22.55
C ASP A 467 -38.38 -49.31 -21.28
N GLY A 468 -37.60 -49.51 -20.21
CA GLY A 468 -37.81 -48.85 -18.93
C GLY A 468 -37.88 -47.32 -19.09
N ARG A 469 -38.78 -46.68 -18.35
CA ARG A 469 -38.94 -45.21 -18.40
C ARG A 469 -37.63 -44.53 -17.95
N GLU A 470 -37.15 -43.58 -18.75
CA GLU A 470 -35.97 -42.75 -18.42
C GLU A 470 -36.18 -42.02 -17.09
N ILE A 471 -35.15 -41.93 -16.25
CA ILE A 471 -35.21 -41.25 -14.96
C ILE A 471 -34.59 -39.85 -15.04
N GLU A 472 -35.12 -38.91 -14.24
CA GLU A 472 -34.54 -37.59 -14.01
C GLU A 472 -34.11 -37.49 -12.54
N LEU A 473 -32.98 -36.83 -12.29
CA LEU A 473 -32.43 -36.57 -10.96
C LEU A 473 -32.36 -35.06 -10.73
N GLN A 474 -32.65 -34.63 -9.50
CA GLN A 474 -32.45 -33.24 -9.10
C GLN A 474 -31.95 -33.14 -7.66
N ASN A 475 -31.29 -32.02 -7.35
CA ASN A 475 -31.01 -31.58 -5.99
C ASN A 475 -31.88 -30.35 -5.70
N ASN A 476 -32.72 -30.42 -4.66
CA ASN A 476 -33.63 -29.32 -4.29
C ASN A 476 -33.09 -28.41 -3.17
N GLY A 477 -31.85 -28.65 -2.71
CA GLY A 477 -31.21 -27.95 -1.60
C GLY A 477 -31.26 -28.69 -0.26
N THR A 478 -32.08 -29.74 -0.11
CA THR A 478 -32.19 -30.57 1.11
C THR A 478 -32.09 -32.07 0.85
N THR A 479 -32.58 -32.56 -0.29
CA THR A 479 -32.58 -33.96 -0.71
C THR A 479 -32.16 -34.09 -2.17
N ILE A 480 -31.45 -35.19 -2.50
CA ILE A 480 -31.40 -35.68 -3.87
C ILE A 480 -32.70 -36.42 -4.13
N GLN A 481 -33.37 -36.09 -5.23
CA GLN A 481 -34.65 -36.66 -5.61
C GLN A 481 -34.58 -37.26 -7.01
N TRP A 482 -35.46 -38.23 -7.26
CA TRP A 482 -35.60 -38.89 -8.56
C TRP A 482 -37.07 -38.98 -8.99
N ARG A 483 -37.30 -39.02 -10.31
CA ARG A 483 -38.60 -39.36 -10.90
C ARG A 483 -38.42 -40.03 -12.26
N TYR A 484 -39.48 -40.64 -12.78
CA TYR A 484 -39.50 -40.98 -14.21
C TYR A 484 -39.83 -39.75 -15.05
N LYS A 485 -39.19 -39.64 -16.21
CA LYS A 485 -39.44 -38.58 -17.17
C LYS A 485 -40.93 -38.54 -17.53
N GLY A 486 -41.54 -37.37 -17.36
CA GLY A 486 -42.98 -37.14 -17.53
C GLY A 486 -43.83 -37.25 -16.25
N ASP A 487 -43.28 -37.70 -15.11
CA ASP A 487 -43.98 -37.66 -13.83
C ASP A 487 -43.96 -36.26 -13.22
N THR A 488 -45.05 -35.88 -12.53
CA THR A 488 -45.16 -34.58 -11.85
C THR A 488 -44.57 -34.58 -10.45
N THR A 489 -44.31 -35.77 -9.89
CA THR A 489 -43.96 -35.95 -8.48
C THR A 489 -42.54 -36.49 -8.35
N TRP A 490 -41.73 -35.85 -7.51
CA TRP A 490 -40.37 -36.25 -7.20
C TRP A 490 -40.35 -37.13 -5.94
N ASN A 491 -39.55 -38.19 -5.96
CA ASN A 491 -39.35 -39.09 -4.83
C ASN A 491 -37.98 -38.83 -4.21
N ASP A 492 -37.91 -38.73 -2.88
CA ASP A 492 -36.64 -38.56 -2.18
C ASP A 492 -35.77 -39.82 -2.34
N LEU A 493 -34.50 -39.63 -2.70
CA LEU A 493 -33.50 -40.68 -2.85
C LEU A 493 -32.58 -40.74 -1.63
N VAL A 494 -31.99 -39.58 -1.28
CA VAL A 494 -31.08 -39.46 -0.15
C VAL A 494 -31.11 -38.02 0.39
N ASP A 495 -31.15 -37.88 1.72
CA ASP A 495 -31.00 -36.59 2.38
C ASP A 495 -29.59 -36.04 2.16
N LEU A 496 -29.48 -34.76 1.83
CA LEU A 496 -28.18 -34.11 1.65
C LEU A 496 -27.37 -34.11 2.96
N SER A 497 -28.04 -34.09 4.11
CA SER A 497 -27.44 -34.24 5.44
C SER A 497 -26.88 -35.63 5.71
N ALA A 498 -27.28 -36.67 4.97
CA ALA A 498 -26.70 -38.00 5.05
C ALA A 498 -25.38 -38.12 4.24
N LEU A 499 -25.11 -37.16 3.35
CA LEU A 499 -23.86 -37.06 2.57
C LEU A 499 -22.79 -36.22 3.27
N THR A 500 -23.20 -35.34 4.17
CA THR A 500 -22.35 -34.74 5.20
C THR A 500 -22.44 -35.62 6.45
N GLY A 501 -21.70 -36.73 6.50
CA GLY A 501 -21.81 -37.69 7.60
C GLY A 501 -21.84 -37.01 8.98
N ALA A 502 -22.73 -37.46 9.87
CA ALA A 502 -22.61 -37.16 11.30
C ALA A 502 -21.16 -37.44 11.73
N ALA A 503 -20.61 -36.60 12.61
CA ALA A 503 -19.29 -36.83 13.20
C ALA A 503 -19.16 -38.33 13.52
N GLY A 504 -18.19 -38.99 12.90
CA GLY A 504 -17.91 -40.37 13.24
C GLY A 504 -17.76 -40.41 14.75
N GLN A 505 -18.50 -41.28 15.44
CA GLN A 505 -17.99 -41.70 16.73
C GLN A 505 -16.56 -42.15 16.46
N ASP A 506 -15.60 -41.68 17.26
CA ASP A 506 -14.24 -42.19 17.20
C ASP A 506 -14.34 -43.69 16.96
N GLY A 507 -13.76 -44.15 15.86
CA GLY A 507 -13.68 -45.58 15.63
C GLY A 507 -13.12 -46.18 16.92
N LYS A 508 -13.59 -47.38 17.32
CA LYS A 508 -12.66 -48.19 18.10
C LYS A 508 -11.38 -48.20 17.29
N ASP A 509 -10.30 -47.69 17.88
CA ASP A 509 -8.99 -47.68 17.24
C ASP A 509 -8.86 -48.98 16.45
N GLY A 510 -8.62 -48.86 15.15
CA GLY A 510 -8.11 -50.02 14.43
C GLY A 510 -6.93 -50.53 15.24
N GLN A 511 -6.73 -51.84 15.35
CA GLN A 511 -5.43 -52.29 15.86
C GLN A 511 -4.37 -51.54 15.07
N ASP A 512 -3.52 -50.79 15.77
CA ASP A 512 -2.41 -50.10 15.14
C ASP A 512 -1.77 -51.06 14.14
N GLY A 513 -1.53 -50.58 12.92
CA GLY A 513 -0.62 -51.32 12.05
C GLY A 513 0.66 -51.53 12.87
N ALA A 514 1.05 -52.79 13.06
CA ALA A 514 2.14 -53.14 13.97
C ALA A 514 3.31 -52.17 13.76
N ASP A 515 3.80 -51.58 14.84
CA ASP A 515 4.88 -50.60 14.84
C ASP A 515 5.96 -50.99 13.83
N GLY A 516 6.39 -50.02 13.01
CA GLY A 516 7.51 -50.21 12.11
C GLY A 516 8.69 -50.80 12.89
N ARG A 517 9.24 -51.92 12.42
CA ARG A 517 10.31 -52.64 13.13
C ARG A 517 11.46 -51.70 13.45
N GLU A 518 11.74 -51.56 14.74
CA GLU A 518 12.88 -50.79 15.24
C GLU A 518 14.17 -51.27 14.58
N VAL A 519 14.98 -50.31 14.12
CA VAL A 519 16.30 -50.55 13.54
C VAL A 519 17.36 -50.05 14.50
N GLU A 520 18.42 -50.85 14.67
CA GLU A 520 19.63 -50.39 15.35
C GLU A 520 20.80 -50.31 14.38
N LEU A 521 21.64 -49.30 14.60
CA LEU A 521 22.82 -49.01 13.81
C LEU A 521 24.07 -49.30 14.63
N ARG A 522 25.10 -49.86 14.00
CA ARG A 522 26.43 -49.99 14.61
C ARG A 522 27.53 -49.71 13.61
N VAL A 523 28.70 -49.46 14.14
CA VAL A 523 29.93 -49.34 13.35
C VAL A 523 30.78 -50.57 13.66
N ASP A 524 30.99 -51.44 12.67
CA ASP A 524 31.74 -52.69 12.82
C ASP A 524 32.38 -53.12 11.49
N GLY A 525 33.56 -53.76 11.55
CA GLY A 525 34.23 -54.30 10.36
C GLY A 525 34.56 -53.31 9.23
N GLY A 526 34.62 -52.01 9.51
CA GLY A 526 34.86 -50.97 8.49
C GLY A 526 33.60 -50.43 7.79
N TYR A 527 32.41 -50.78 8.28
CA TYR A 527 31.12 -50.34 7.75
C TYR A 527 30.21 -49.78 8.86
N ILE A 528 29.35 -48.84 8.50
CA ILE A 528 28.09 -48.61 9.24
C ILE A 528 27.15 -49.73 8.81
N GLN A 529 26.62 -50.46 9.78
CA GLN A 529 25.71 -51.58 9.60
C GLN A 529 24.38 -51.27 10.26
N TRP A 530 23.32 -51.91 9.79
CA TRP A 530 21.98 -51.81 10.36
C TRP A 530 21.36 -53.21 10.52
N ARG A 531 20.44 -53.37 11.47
CA ARG A 531 19.56 -54.54 11.56
C ARG A 531 18.23 -54.18 12.23
N TYR A 532 17.24 -55.06 12.10
CA TYR A 532 16.03 -54.98 12.92
C TYR A 532 16.27 -55.55 14.32
N THR A 533 15.75 -54.89 15.35
CA THR A 533 15.87 -55.35 16.75
C THR A 533 14.91 -56.51 17.08
N THR A 534 13.89 -56.71 16.24
CA THR A 534 12.86 -57.76 16.39
C THR A 534 12.50 -58.44 15.05
N GLY A 535 12.12 -59.73 15.10
CA GLY A 535 11.73 -60.53 13.92
C GLY A 535 12.72 -61.65 13.56
N SER A 536 12.54 -62.27 12.38
CA SER A 536 13.39 -63.38 11.90
C SER A 536 14.66 -62.95 11.15
N ASP A 537 14.86 -61.65 10.95
CA ASP A 537 15.95 -61.05 10.18
C ASP A 537 16.70 -60.02 11.03
N THR A 538 17.38 -60.53 12.06
CA THR A 538 18.15 -59.76 13.05
C THR A 538 19.66 -59.79 12.75
N GLU A 539 20.03 -60.10 11.51
CA GLU A 539 21.42 -60.11 11.07
C GLU A 539 21.86 -58.71 10.65
N TRP A 540 23.11 -58.38 10.93
CA TRP A 540 23.70 -57.09 10.59
C TRP A 540 23.99 -56.98 9.10
N LYS A 541 23.44 -55.94 8.48
CA LYS A 541 23.59 -55.64 7.05
C LYS A 541 24.43 -54.38 6.87
N ASN A 542 25.40 -54.42 5.96
CA ASN A 542 26.24 -53.26 5.65
C ASN A 542 25.41 -52.18 4.96
N LEU A 543 25.40 -50.96 5.53
CA LEU A 543 24.76 -49.78 4.95
C LEU A 543 25.75 -48.98 4.10
N ILE A 544 26.90 -48.63 4.66
CA ILE A 544 27.93 -47.83 3.99
C ILE A 544 29.32 -48.12 4.55
N ALA A 545 30.35 -48.12 3.71
CA ALA A 545 31.74 -48.26 4.14
C ALA A 545 32.22 -46.99 4.84
N ILE A 546 32.91 -47.12 5.99
CA ILE A 546 33.45 -45.98 6.74
C ILE A 546 34.52 -45.24 5.91
N SER A 547 35.23 -45.93 5.01
CA SER A 547 36.20 -45.33 4.09
C SER A 547 35.55 -44.36 3.09
N ALA A 548 34.26 -44.52 2.80
CA ALA A 548 33.51 -43.60 1.93
C ALA A 548 33.07 -42.32 2.66
N LEU A 549 33.25 -42.25 3.99
CA LEU A 549 32.81 -41.14 4.84
C LEU A 549 33.98 -40.30 5.41
N GLN A 550 35.22 -40.51 4.95
CA GLN A 550 36.38 -39.78 5.44
C GLN A 550 36.87 -38.72 4.44
N GLY A 551 36.51 -37.46 4.73
CA GLY A 551 37.38 -36.32 4.44
C GLY A 551 38.59 -36.34 5.40
N LEU A 552 39.74 -35.82 4.95
CA LEU A 552 41.00 -35.86 5.69
C LEU A 552 40.86 -35.27 7.11
N LYS A 553 41.38 -36.01 8.09
CA LYS A 553 41.39 -35.73 9.52
C LYS A 553 42.32 -34.56 9.86
N GLY A 554 41.78 -33.48 10.42
CA GLY A 554 42.55 -32.46 11.13
C GLY A 554 42.92 -32.93 12.55
N ASP A 555 44.11 -32.56 13.01
CA ASP A 555 44.58 -32.89 14.35
C ASP A 555 43.75 -32.20 15.46
N LYS A 556 43.73 -32.85 16.63
CA LYS A 556 42.90 -32.56 17.80
C LYS A 556 43.21 -31.18 18.40
N GLY A 557 42.24 -30.28 18.42
CA GLY A 557 42.27 -29.05 19.24
C GLY A 557 42.01 -29.34 20.73
N ASP A 558 42.72 -28.63 21.59
CA ASP A 558 42.61 -28.72 23.05
C ASP A 558 41.27 -28.17 23.59
N LYS A 559 41.00 -28.53 24.86
CA LYS A 559 39.80 -28.23 25.65
C LYS A 559 39.52 -26.71 25.71
N GLY A 560 38.28 -26.30 25.43
CA GLY A 560 37.87 -24.89 25.43
C GLY A 560 37.83 -24.25 26.82
N ASP A 561 38.29 -23.00 26.87
CA ASP A 561 38.21 -22.10 28.02
C ASP A 561 36.83 -21.40 28.11
N PRO A 562 36.45 -20.82 29.28
CA PRO A 562 35.14 -20.22 29.55
C PRO A 562 34.73 -19.08 28.61
N GLY A 563 33.41 -18.86 28.50
CA GLY A 563 32.80 -17.91 27.56
C GLY A 563 33.29 -16.47 27.68
N ALA A 564 33.42 -15.81 26.52
CA ALA A 564 33.86 -14.43 26.38
C ALA A 564 32.83 -13.42 26.90
N ASP A 565 33.32 -12.32 27.48
CA ASP A 565 32.58 -11.09 27.67
C ASP A 565 32.13 -10.53 26.29
N GLY A 566 31.00 -9.80 26.28
CA GLY A 566 30.45 -9.21 25.05
C GLY A 566 31.45 -8.29 24.36
N GLN A 567 31.51 -8.35 23.03
CA GLN A 567 32.37 -7.46 22.23
C GLN A 567 31.93 -6.01 22.41
N ASP A 568 32.87 -5.12 22.72
CA ASP A 568 32.69 -3.69 22.50
C ASP A 568 32.36 -3.45 21.01
N GLY A 569 31.48 -2.49 20.73
CA GLY A 569 31.15 -2.10 19.37
C GLY A 569 32.43 -1.74 18.60
N LYS A 570 32.51 -2.15 17.32
CA LYS A 570 33.65 -1.79 16.46
C LYS A 570 33.82 -0.28 16.46
N ASP A 571 35.03 0.19 16.76
CA ASP A 571 35.42 1.57 16.47
C ASP A 571 35.13 1.87 15.00
N GLY A 572 34.55 3.05 14.73
CA GLY A 572 34.33 3.51 13.36
C GLY A 572 35.65 3.53 12.59
N GLN A 573 35.61 3.20 11.29
CA GLN A 573 36.83 3.29 10.47
C GLN A 573 37.39 4.71 10.51
N ASP A 574 38.70 4.83 10.75
CA ASP A 574 39.40 6.11 10.64
C ASP A 574 39.10 6.75 9.29
N GLY A 575 38.67 8.02 9.32
CA GLY A 575 38.44 8.78 8.10
C GLY A 575 39.72 8.89 7.27
N LEU A 576 39.58 8.84 5.94
CA LEU A 576 40.70 8.94 5.01
C LEU A 576 41.52 10.21 5.28
N PRO A 577 42.80 10.11 5.66
CA PRO A 577 43.59 11.29 6.02
C PRO A 577 43.86 12.15 4.77
N PRO A 578 43.72 13.48 4.85
CA PRO A 578 44.07 14.34 3.75
C PRO A 578 45.59 14.44 3.60
N TYR A 579 46.08 14.47 2.35
CA TYR A 579 47.49 14.73 2.04
C TYR A 579 47.63 15.66 0.84
N ILE A 580 48.82 16.20 0.62
CA ILE A 580 49.12 17.07 -0.52
C ILE A 580 49.66 16.19 -1.65
N GLY A 581 48.93 16.10 -2.76
CA GLY A 581 49.34 15.32 -3.93
C GLY A 581 50.40 16.05 -4.76
N ASP A 582 51.04 15.33 -5.67
CA ASP A 582 52.17 15.84 -6.49
C ASP A 582 51.81 17.06 -7.37
N ASN A 583 50.50 17.29 -7.63
CA ASN A 583 50.01 18.47 -8.34
C ASN A 583 49.81 19.72 -7.44
N GLY A 584 50.11 19.60 -6.15
CA GLY A 584 50.00 20.65 -5.13
C GLY A 584 48.58 20.91 -4.65
N ASN A 585 47.64 20.00 -4.91
CA ASN A 585 46.28 20.06 -4.39
C ASN A 585 46.14 19.24 -3.11
N TRP A 586 45.09 19.51 -2.34
CA TRP A 586 44.63 18.62 -1.28
C TRP A 586 43.96 17.38 -1.88
N TRP A 587 44.33 16.20 -1.37
CA TRP A 587 43.76 14.89 -1.73
C TRP A 587 43.12 14.25 -0.51
N ILE A 588 42.00 13.56 -0.70
CA ILE A 588 41.34 12.73 0.31
C ILE A 588 41.24 11.32 -0.26
N GLY A 589 42.02 10.39 0.30
CA GLY A 589 42.20 9.06 -0.30
C GLY A 589 42.71 9.18 -1.74
N THR A 590 42.01 8.59 -2.70
CA THR A 590 42.37 8.61 -4.13
C THR A 590 41.72 9.76 -4.91
N THR A 591 41.03 10.68 -4.24
CA THR A 591 40.30 11.80 -4.88
C THR A 591 41.05 13.11 -4.73
N ASP A 592 41.38 13.73 -5.87
CA ASP A 592 41.86 15.11 -5.94
C ASP A 592 40.69 16.08 -5.73
N THR A 593 40.80 16.98 -4.75
CA THR A 593 39.76 17.96 -4.45
C THR A 593 39.73 19.15 -5.42
N GLY A 594 40.80 19.35 -6.21
CA GLY A 594 40.97 20.54 -7.05
C GLY A 594 41.35 21.81 -6.28
N ILE A 595 41.51 21.73 -4.94
CA ILE A 595 41.86 22.87 -4.07
C ILE A 595 43.38 22.90 -3.85
N LYS A 596 44.03 24.02 -4.21
CA LYS A 596 45.48 24.24 -4.01
C LYS A 596 45.85 24.30 -2.52
N ALA A 597 46.89 23.58 -2.13
CA ALA A 597 47.35 23.50 -0.75
C ALA A 597 48.25 24.66 -0.29
N THR A 598 48.66 25.56 -1.20
CA THR A 598 49.48 26.73 -0.88
C THR A 598 49.03 27.99 -1.63
N SER A 599 49.05 29.13 -0.94
CA SER A 599 49.00 30.49 -1.50
C SER A 599 50.42 31.02 -1.70
N ALA A 600 50.67 31.75 -2.78
CA ALA A 600 51.98 32.33 -3.11
C ALA A 600 52.63 33.10 -1.94
N ASP A 601 53.93 32.84 -1.71
CA ASP A 601 54.72 33.33 -0.59
C ASP A 601 54.78 34.87 -0.49
N GLY A 602 54.59 35.37 0.74
CA GLY A 602 54.94 36.74 1.15
C GLY A 602 56.41 36.81 1.58
N LYS A 603 57.13 37.84 1.12
CA LYS A 603 58.58 38.07 1.31
C LYS A 603 59.08 37.84 2.74
N ASP A 604 60.20 37.11 2.84
CA ASP A 604 60.95 36.86 4.09
C ASP A 604 61.35 38.14 4.83
N GLY A 605 61.13 38.15 6.14
CA GLY A 605 61.69 39.12 7.08
C GLY A 605 63.08 38.67 7.55
N SER A 606 63.99 39.63 7.73
CA SER A 606 65.39 39.40 8.12
C SER A 606 65.55 38.74 9.50
N ASP A 607 66.46 37.75 9.60
CA ASP A 607 66.75 36.98 10.81
C ASP A 607 67.13 37.82 12.04
N GLY A 608 66.50 37.49 13.18
CA GLY A 608 66.88 37.96 14.51
C GLY A 608 67.88 37.01 15.18
N VAL A 609 68.83 37.57 15.94
CA VAL A 609 69.95 36.86 16.57
C VAL A 609 69.49 35.92 17.69
N ASN A 610 70.04 34.70 17.75
CA ASN A 610 69.71 33.67 18.74
C ASN A 610 69.92 34.13 20.20
N GLY A 611 68.89 33.99 21.03
CA GLY A 611 69.00 34.01 22.49
C GLY A 611 69.48 32.66 23.03
N LYS A 612 70.28 32.67 24.11
CA LYS A 612 70.76 31.46 24.82
C LYS A 612 69.60 30.76 25.54
N ASP A 613 69.46 29.46 25.32
CA ASP A 613 68.50 28.61 26.02
C ASP A 613 68.75 28.60 27.55
N GLY A 614 67.66 28.67 28.31
CA GLY A 614 67.64 28.40 29.75
C GLY A 614 67.66 26.90 30.02
N VAL A 615 68.32 26.48 31.10
CA VAL A 615 68.45 25.07 31.50
C VAL A 615 67.17 24.62 32.19
N ASP A 616 66.42 23.71 31.56
CA ASP A 616 65.25 23.09 32.18
C ASP A 616 65.63 22.06 33.27
N GLY A 617 64.83 22.03 34.34
CA GLY A 617 65.04 21.18 35.51
C GLY A 617 64.81 19.69 35.24
N THR A 618 65.58 18.84 35.92
CA THR A 618 65.51 17.38 35.77
C THR A 618 64.22 16.80 36.36
N ASN A 619 63.37 16.20 35.52
CA ASN A 619 62.27 15.34 35.96
C ASN A 619 62.80 13.99 36.51
N GLY A 620 62.13 13.46 37.54
CA GLY A 620 62.48 12.19 38.17
C GLY A 620 62.34 11.00 37.21
N ALA A 621 63.21 9.99 37.38
CA ALA A 621 63.25 8.81 36.51
C ALA A 621 61.90 8.06 36.53
N PRO A 622 61.25 7.83 35.37
CA PRO A 622 60.09 6.96 35.26
C PRO A 622 60.43 5.53 35.73
N GLY A 623 59.44 4.84 36.31
CA GLY A 623 59.56 3.42 36.65
C GLY A 623 59.87 2.60 35.39
N LYS A 624 60.68 1.54 35.52
CA LYS A 624 61.00 0.66 34.39
C LYS A 624 59.74 -0.08 33.96
N ASP A 625 59.32 0.12 32.72
CA ASP A 625 58.23 -0.63 32.10
C ASP A 625 58.52 -2.13 32.09
N GLY A 626 57.48 -2.93 32.26
CA GLY A 626 57.56 -4.39 32.13
C GLY A 626 58.00 -4.77 30.71
N LYS A 627 58.79 -5.84 30.56
CA LYS A 627 59.12 -6.38 29.23
C LYS A 627 57.83 -6.72 28.49
N ASN A 628 57.62 -6.09 27.33
CA ASN A 628 56.55 -6.45 26.41
C ASN A 628 56.59 -7.96 26.13
N GLY A 629 55.40 -8.58 26.07
CA GLY A 629 55.25 -9.93 25.55
C GLY A 629 55.77 -9.98 24.12
N VAL A 630 56.32 -11.13 23.71
CA VAL A 630 56.71 -11.35 22.32
C VAL A 630 55.44 -11.33 21.49
N ASP A 631 55.39 -10.54 20.43
CA ASP A 631 54.25 -10.48 19.52
C ASP A 631 53.93 -11.91 19.03
N GLY A 632 52.64 -12.24 18.99
CA GLY A 632 52.18 -13.48 18.36
C GLY A 632 52.58 -13.47 16.89
N GLN A 633 52.98 -14.62 16.34
CA GLN A 633 53.20 -14.71 14.90
C GLN A 633 51.89 -14.36 14.17
N ASP A 634 51.99 -13.51 13.15
CA ASP A 634 50.87 -13.17 12.28
C ASP A 634 50.15 -14.44 11.82
N GLY A 635 48.82 -14.41 11.85
CA GLY A 635 47.99 -15.46 11.27
C GLY A 635 48.25 -15.55 9.76
N LYS A 636 48.20 -16.77 9.20
CA LYS A 636 48.30 -16.94 7.75
C LYS A 636 47.16 -16.17 7.06
N ASP A 637 47.47 -15.56 5.93
CA ASP A 637 46.49 -14.87 5.08
C ASP A 637 45.27 -15.76 4.79
N GLY A 638 44.09 -15.12 4.74
CA GLY A 638 42.84 -15.78 4.39
C GLY A 638 42.80 -16.21 2.92
N VAL A 639 42.09 -17.32 2.65
CA VAL A 639 41.86 -17.82 1.29
C VAL A 639 40.59 -17.15 0.73
N GLY A 640 40.74 -16.38 -0.35
CA GLY A 640 39.64 -15.75 -1.08
C GLY A 640 39.16 -16.59 -2.26
N ILE A 641 38.26 -16.04 -3.07
CA ILE A 641 37.81 -16.66 -4.33
C ILE A 641 38.68 -16.14 -5.47
N ALA A 642 39.29 -17.04 -6.24
CA ALA A 642 40.09 -16.72 -7.41
C ALA A 642 39.28 -16.73 -8.72
N ASN A 643 38.36 -17.68 -8.87
CA ASN A 643 37.54 -17.81 -10.08
C ASN A 643 36.18 -18.45 -9.78
N ILE A 644 35.19 -18.17 -10.62
CA ILE A 644 33.89 -18.83 -10.61
C ILE A 644 33.53 -19.14 -12.06
N GLU A 645 33.24 -20.40 -12.35
CA GLU A 645 32.85 -20.85 -13.68
C GLU A 645 31.72 -21.87 -13.64
N ILE A 646 31.01 -22.01 -14.74
CA ILE A 646 30.06 -23.10 -14.94
C ILE A 646 30.68 -24.06 -15.94
N ASN A 647 30.85 -25.31 -15.54
CA ASN A 647 31.47 -26.32 -16.40
C ASN A 647 30.51 -26.82 -17.49
N ASP A 648 31.02 -27.63 -18.42
CA ASP A 648 30.24 -28.19 -19.53
C ASP A 648 29.08 -29.10 -19.07
N SER A 649 29.05 -29.52 -17.80
CA SER A 649 27.96 -30.28 -17.17
C SER A 649 26.88 -29.40 -16.53
N GLY A 650 27.06 -28.07 -16.56
CA GLY A 650 26.12 -27.09 -16.01
C GLY A 650 26.23 -26.90 -14.48
N GLU A 651 27.35 -27.31 -13.90
CA GLU A 651 27.62 -27.20 -12.46
C GLU A 651 28.48 -25.98 -12.15
N LEU A 652 28.20 -25.32 -11.03
CA LEU A 652 28.93 -24.15 -10.58
C LEU A 652 30.23 -24.58 -9.87
N ILE A 653 31.36 -24.17 -10.42
CA ILE A 653 32.69 -24.40 -9.86
C ILE A 653 33.26 -23.08 -9.33
N VAL A 654 33.75 -23.09 -8.09
CA VAL A 654 34.44 -21.96 -7.45
C VAL A 654 35.88 -22.35 -7.17
N THR A 655 36.84 -21.67 -7.79
CA THR A 655 38.27 -21.80 -7.50
C THR A 655 38.68 -20.76 -6.47
N LEU A 656 39.38 -21.17 -5.42
CA LEU A 656 39.88 -20.32 -4.36
C LEU A 656 41.30 -19.81 -4.64
N THR A 657 41.75 -18.77 -3.95
CA THR A 657 43.08 -18.15 -4.15
C THR A 657 44.24 -19.06 -3.74
N ASP A 658 43.97 -20.13 -3.01
CA ASP A 658 44.94 -21.19 -2.71
C ASP A 658 44.98 -22.31 -3.77
N GLY A 659 44.18 -22.18 -4.84
CA GLY A 659 44.05 -23.15 -5.93
C GLY A 659 43.02 -24.26 -5.69
N THR A 660 42.30 -24.24 -4.55
CA THR A 660 41.27 -25.23 -4.24
C THR A 660 40.01 -24.99 -5.07
N GLU A 661 39.45 -26.02 -5.69
CA GLU A 661 38.16 -25.94 -6.40
C GLU A 661 37.01 -26.55 -5.60
N LYS A 662 35.84 -25.90 -5.66
CA LYS A 662 34.59 -26.31 -5.02
C LYS A 662 33.48 -26.38 -6.06
N ASN A 663 32.99 -27.60 -6.33
CA ASN A 663 31.77 -27.80 -7.08
C ASN A 663 30.56 -27.63 -6.16
N LEU A 664 29.72 -26.62 -6.44
CA LEU A 664 28.54 -26.26 -5.66
C LEU A 664 27.24 -26.82 -6.25
N GLY A 665 27.35 -27.72 -7.23
CA GLY A 665 26.23 -28.44 -7.82
C GLY A 665 25.68 -27.81 -9.09
N LYS A 666 24.70 -28.49 -9.69
CA LYS A 666 24.08 -28.11 -10.96
C LYS A 666 23.26 -26.83 -10.82
N VAL A 667 23.61 -25.80 -11.58
CA VAL A 667 22.94 -24.49 -11.56
C VAL A 667 22.23 -24.17 -12.88
N THR A 668 22.34 -25.06 -13.87
CA THR A 668 21.51 -25.00 -15.09
C THR A 668 20.23 -25.83 -14.90
N GLY A 669 19.07 -25.16 -14.99
CA GLY A 669 17.78 -25.85 -15.15
C GLY A 669 17.76 -26.65 -16.45
N SER A 670 16.91 -27.68 -16.55
CA SER A 670 16.74 -28.46 -17.78
C SER A 670 16.38 -27.53 -18.94
N ASP A 671 17.34 -27.35 -19.83
CA ASP A 671 17.34 -26.66 -21.13
C ASP A 671 16.23 -25.62 -21.33
N GLY A 672 16.59 -24.34 -21.17
CA GLY A 672 15.78 -23.26 -21.72
C GLY A 672 15.71 -23.42 -23.24
N VAL A 673 14.56 -23.85 -23.75
CA VAL A 673 14.30 -24.01 -25.17
C VAL A 673 14.26 -22.61 -25.82
N GLY A 674 15.28 -22.29 -26.61
CA GLY A 674 15.43 -20.99 -27.29
C GLY A 674 14.75 -20.97 -28.66
N ILE A 675 14.46 -19.79 -29.19
CA ILE A 675 13.92 -19.64 -30.56
C ILE A 675 15.09 -19.59 -31.54
N ILE A 676 15.17 -20.54 -32.46
CA ILE A 676 16.23 -20.61 -33.49
C ILE A 676 15.77 -20.17 -34.87
N GLY A 677 14.46 -20.06 -35.09
CA GLY A 677 13.89 -19.62 -36.36
C GLY A 677 12.50 -19.02 -36.19
N ALA A 678 12.12 -18.12 -37.08
CA ALA A 678 10.77 -17.59 -37.18
C ALA A 678 10.38 -17.45 -38.65
N THR A 679 9.28 -18.08 -39.05
CA THR A 679 8.73 -18.04 -40.41
C THR A 679 7.25 -17.62 -40.36
N ILE A 680 6.70 -17.23 -41.51
CA ILE A 680 5.26 -17.00 -41.69
C ILE A 680 4.78 -18.04 -42.70
N ASN A 681 3.76 -18.81 -42.34
CA ASN A 681 3.20 -19.82 -43.22
C ASN A 681 2.21 -19.21 -44.23
N GLU A 682 1.68 -20.04 -45.13
CA GLU A 682 0.78 -19.60 -46.22
C GLU A 682 -0.55 -19.01 -45.70
N ASP A 683 -0.96 -19.35 -44.47
CA ASP A 683 -2.15 -18.82 -43.80
C ASP A 683 -1.89 -17.50 -43.04
N GLY A 684 -0.66 -16.99 -43.09
CA GLY A 684 -0.26 -15.73 -42.47
C GLY A 684 0.04 -15.85 -40.97
N GLU A 685 0.22 -17.04 -40.43
CA GLU A 685 0.55 -17.27 -39.01
C GLU A 685 2.05 -17.32 -38.76
N ARG A 686 2.51 -16.76 -37.63
CA ARG A 686 3.92 -16.80 -37.24
C ARG A 686 4.23 -18.14 -36.61
N ILE A 687 5.12 -18.89 -37.22
CA ILE A 687 5.66 -20.12 -36.65
C ILE A 687 7.06 -19.82 -36.11
N LEU A 688 7.29 -20.15 -34.84
CA LEU A 688 8.60 -20.08 -34.19
C LEU A 688 9.16 -21.50 -34.11
N THR A 689 10.34 -21.72 -34.69
CA THR A 689 11.09 -22.97 -34.57
C THR A 689 12.00 -22.87 -33.37
N LEU A 690 11.84 -23.80 -32.44
CA LEU A 690 12.57 -23.86 -31.19
C LEU A 690 13.85 -24.69 -31.33
N SER A 691 14.81 -24.48 -30.43
CA SER A 691 16.14 -25.10 -30.46
C SER A 691 16.10 -26.63 -30.29
N ASP A 692 15.00 -27.16 -29.78
CA ASP A 692 14.72 -28.59 -29.63
C ASP A 692 14.00 -29.20 -30.86
N GLY A 693 13.72 -28.40 -31.89
CA GLY A 693 13.05 -28.81 -33.13
C GLY A 693 11.53 -28.74 -33.09
N THR A 694 10.93 -28.28 -31.98
CA THR A 694 9.48 -28.06 -31.90
C THR A 694 9.07 -26.74 -32.59
N GLU A 695 7.83 -26.67 -33.05
CA GLU A 695 7.26 -25.48 -33.69
C GLU A 695 6.10 -24.92 -32.86
N LEU A 696 6.15 -23.63 -32.54
CA LEU A 696 5.13 -22.91 -31.79
C LEU A 696 4.43 -21.90 -32.70
N ASN A 697 3.10 -21.99 -32.79
CA ASN A 697 2.29 -20.99 -33.49
C ASN A 697 2.08 -19.77 -32.58
N ALA A 698 2.75 -18.67 -32.90
CA ALA A 698 2.71 -17.42 -32.15
C ALA A 698 1.63 -16.45 -32.66
N GLY A 699 0.66 -16.95 -33.44
CA GLY A 699 -0.52 -16.23 -33.90
C GLY A 699 -0.36 -15.56 -35.27
N VAL A 700 -1.47 -15.01 -35.78
CA VAL A 700 -1.56 -14.44 -37.14
C VAL A 700 -0.73 -13.16 -37.28
N VAL A 701 0.25 -13.17 -38.17
CA VAL A 701 0.98 -11.98 -38.65
C VAL A 701 0.20 -11.32 -39.77
N ARG A 702 -0.40 -10.16 -39.50
CA ARG A 702 -1.05 -9.37 -40.54
C ARG A 702 0.00 -8.59 -41.33
N THR A 703 0.59 -9.22 -42.35
CA THR A 703 1.31 -8.49 -43.40
C THR A 703 0.29 -7.86 -44.36
N GLU A 704 0.59 -6.68 -44.92
CA GLU A 704 -0.27 -6.03 -45.92
C GLU A 704 -0.49 -6.91 -47.16
N GLU A 705 0.44 -7.83 -47.46
CA GLU A 705 0.34 -8.80 -48.55
C GLU A 705 -0.65 -9.94 -48.27
N ALA A 706 -0.73 -10.46 -47.04
CA ALA A 706 -1.72 -11.48 -46.66
C ALA A 706 -3.16 -10.94 -46.64
N VAL A 707 -3.33 -9.66 -46.30
CA VAL A 707 -4.64 -8.97 -46.33
C VAL A 707 -5.10 -8.69 -47.77
N ALA A 708 -4.18 -8.55 -48.73
CA ALA A 708 -4.51 -8.38 -50.15
C ALA A 708 -4.93 -9.68 -50.86
N ALA A 709 -4.57 -10.85 -50.31
CA ALA A 709 -4.96 -12.15 -50.85
C ALA A 709 -6.39 -12.58 -50.47
N MET A 710 -7.01 -11.95 -49.46
CA MET A 710 -8.38 -12.26 -49.01
C MET A 710 -9.40 -11.28 -49.63
N ALA A 711 -9.78 -11.54 -50.88
CA ALA A 711 -10.90 -10.88 -51.56
C ALA A 711 -12.27 -11.22 -50.87
N PRO A 712 -13.34 -10.43 -51.07
CA PRO A 712 -14.38 -10.20 -50.06
C PRO A 712 -15.44 -11.30 -50.02
N ILE A 713 -15.80 -11.75 -48.81
CA ILE A 713 -16.99 -12.55 -48.57
C ILE A 713 -18.19 -11.60 -48.41
N SER A 714 -19.21 -11.88 -49.22
CA SER A 714 -20.47 -11.17 -49.37
C SER A 714 -21.27 -11.00 -48.08
N GLU A 715 -21.84 -9.82 -47.91
CA GLU A 715 -22.96 -9.54 -47.00
C GLU A 715 -24.12 -10.53 -47.25
N GLN A 716 -24.35 -11.45 -46.33
CA GLN A 716 -25.69 -11.96 -46.06
C GLN A 716 -25.77 -12.52 -44.64
N ASN A 717 -26.87 -12.21 -43.97
CA ASN A 717 -27.32 -12.67 -42.64
C ASN A 717 -26.90 -11.82 -41.43
N SER A 718 -27.51 -10.64 -41.41
CA SER A 718 -28.22 -10.04 -40.28
C SER A 718 -28.44 -10.88 -39.01
N GLY A 719 -28.16 -10.25 -37.87
CA GLY A 719 -29.01 -10.34 -36.68
C GLY A 719 -28.31 -10.77 -35.41
N GLN A 720 -27.72 -9.82 -34.67
CA GLN A 720 -28.09 -9.49 -33.28
C GLN A 720 -27.18 -8.41 -32.70
N SER A 721 -27.72 -7.70 -31.72
CA SER A 721 -27.27 -6.46 -31.09
C SER A 721 -25.91 -6.50 -30.40
N THR A 722 -25.08 -5.49 -30.63
CA THR A 722 -24.34 -4.82 -29.54
C THR A 722 -23.95 -3.40 -29.95
N LEU A 723 -24.60 -2.42 -29.31
CA LEU A 723 -24.23 -1.00 -29.37
C LEU A 723 -23.00 -0.83 -28.46
N LEU A 724 -21.80 -0.72 -29.03
CA LEU A 724 -20.60 -0.39 -28.26
C LEU A 724 -20.53 1.13 -28.08
N HIS A 725 -20.79 1.61 -26.86
CA HIS A 725 -20.45 2.97 -26.44
C HIS A 725 -18.93 3.10 -26.41
N VAL A 726 -18.38 4.01 -27.23
CA VAL A 726 -16.99 4.47 -27.11
C VAL A 726 -17.03 5.91 -26.62
N PHE A 727 -16.83 6.09 -25.31
CA PHE A 727 -16.38 7.35 -24.73
C PHE A 727 -14.90 7.53 -25.12
N MET A 728 -14.58 8.62 -25.82
CA MET A 728 -13.24 9.18 -25.82
C MET A 728 -13.33 10.67 -25.58
N GLY A 729 -12.76 11.10 -24.46
CA GLY A 729 -12.64 12.49 -24.08
C GLY A 729 -11.76 13.26 -25.06
N ILE A 730 -12.21 14.46 -25.42
CA ILE A 730 -11.36 15.54 -25.89
C ILE A 730 -11.99 16.85 -25.39
N SER A 731 -11.32 17.48 -24.43
CA SER A 731 -11.50 18.87 -24.06
C SER A 731 -11.19 19.79 -25.24
N GLY A 732 -12.04 20.80 -25.45
CA GLY A 732 -11.75 21.93 -26.36
C GLY A 732 -12.41 21.87 -27.74
N LEU A 733 -13.72 22.13 -27.81
CA LEU A 733 -14.38 22.63 -29.04
C LEU A 733 -15.28 23.80 -28.66
N SER A 734 -15.01 24.97 -29.25
CA SER A 734 -15.86 26.15 -29.09
C SER A 734 -17.23 25.91 -29.70
N LEU A 735 -18.25 26.59 -29.16
CA LEU A 735 -19.67 26.51 -29.55
C LEU A 735 -19.91 26.64 -31.08
N ALA A 736 -19.00 27.31 -31.81
CA ALA A 736 -19.04 27.43 -33.27
C ALA A 736 -18.78 26.10 -34.00
N GLY A 737 -17.97 25.19 -33.43
CA GLY A 737 -17.68 23.86 -34.00
C GLY A 737 -18.87 22.90 -33.91
N LEU A 738 -19.68 23.03 -32.85
CA LEU A 738 -20.87 22.19 -32.63
C LEU A 738 -21.97 22.49 -33.67
N ILE A 739 -22.12 23.76 -34.04
CA ILE A 739 -23.12 24.23 -35.02
C ILE A 739 -22.75 23.79 -36.45
N ALA A 740 -21.46 23.80 -36.82
CA ALA A 740 -21.00 23.34 -38.13
C ALA A 740 -21.20 21.81 -38.31
N LEU A 741 -21.02 21.02 -37.24
CA LEU A 741 -21.23 19.57 -37.25
C LEU A 741 -22.72 19.22 -37.38
N LEU A 742 -23.60 19.97 -36.70
CA LEU A 742 -25.06 19.80 -36.82
C LEU A 742 -25.57 20.14 -38.22
N ILE A 743 -25.02 21.18 -38.87
CA ILE A 743 -25.35 21.54 -40.27
C ILE A 743 -24.84 20.47 -41.25
N PHE A 744 -23.66 19.90 -41.00
CA PHE A 744 -23.09 18.82 -41.82
C PHE A 744 -23.88 17.51 -41.72
N LEU A 745 -24.33 17.16 -40.51
CA LEU A 745 -25.16 15.97 -40.27
C LEU A 745 -26.58 16.15 -40.84
N TYR A 746 -27.12 17.38 -40.84
CA TYR A 746 -28.40 17.69 -41.46
C TYR A 746 -28.35 17.68 -43.00
N THR A 747 -27.23 18.08 -43.60
CA THR A 747 -27.05 18.09 -45.07
C THR A 747 -26.78 16.71 -45.66
N LYS A 748 -26.15 15.78 -44.93
CA LYS A 748 -25.89 14.41 -45.41
C LYS A 748 -27.04 13.41 -45.26
N ARG A 749 -28.09 13.70 -44.48
CA ARG A 749 -29.25 12.80 -44.28
C ARG A 749 -30.35 12.86 -45.36
N LYS A 750 -30.15 13.60 -46.46
CA LYS A 750 -31.17 13.75 -47.54
C LYS A 750 -31.07 12.80 -48.74
N VAL A 751 -30.15 11.83 -48.78
CA VAL A 751 -29.85 11.07 -50.02
C VAL A 751 -30.28 9.58 -50.00
N LEU A 752 -31.05 9.09 -49.03
CA LEU A 752 -31.46 7.66 -48.97
C LEU A 752 -32.97 7.41 -48.81
N PHE A 753 -33.81 8.26 -49.44
CA PHE A 753 -35.14 7.84 -49.88
C PHE A 753 -35.23 8.06 -51.40
N GLY A 754 -35.12 6.97 -52.17
CA GLY A 754 -35.36 7.03 -53.62
C GLY A 754 -34.77 5.88 -54.41
N LYS A 755 -35.56 4.79 -54.49
CA LYS A 755 -35.42 3.57 -55.31
C LYS A 755 -34.46 2.49 -54.84
#